data_AF-A0A820SX12-F1
#
_entry.id   AF-A0A820SX12-F1
#
_cell.length_a   1.000
_cell.length_b   1.000
_cell.length_c   1.000
_cell.angle_alpha   90.00
_cell.angle_beta   90.00
_cell.angle_gamma   90.00
#
_symmetry.space_group_name_H-M   'P 1'
#
loop_
_entity.id
_entity.type
_entity.pdbx_description
1 polymer ?
#
loop_
_entity_poly.entity_id
_entity_poly.type
_entity_poly.pdbx_seq_one_letter_code
_entity_poly.pdbx_strand_id
1 'polypeptide(L)'
;MPEDIRKTHVLNTIANYFGFDYDALTPLSDHRALGNFLDDANCPLLSATRGHKHSVNLSNEIKVTEGSQCLVQFKVRPDVITPENVHTNIFLSSMIDSPLDSLYYMIKSVFTPALRDNKSNSSTNQQIQTSLNELEQILRAVGKKSDSNSTIGNVFHPKDEINYWIDIAQNTSNRSKDIERAKYFLELLDPIKADFNKLENLTLTELVEVVDKTQDAYDELWKQVEHDEYPEQRMKNLLSITSNAFVQTVQKQLSNIDLWSDSKDSIKSREYLRNGATICEQWSLSIERLTGTYWRNYNPHPWKGEPFKATYLLQFKKRLNEIISIRSSYEQSIRFSSTTNKENLSPKKVFAPFMNLNAIQIDPYTDSQWYSAMNQFENLMTNTDRDVAKQLREHFQTIRSNPQQMLVDFKRYSDLIQRETIRKDLASERELLLGQLESDIRTLTDEFNNLTNGRMGVGGKKSITRGVNRTVIAGLLDASRQIETKVNNIITDGEKLLGDLSGYARVASLAKQLKQDLINWRKDKFREWCQDTIHAIDDPKQELSLETSGRLMELDSRDGKLRVLYGDRLVTLLNEVRQLSSLGYDIPSKIMKCVDIGKKFYQYGVELQAVAHFYNTIDTEMIPSQQSLMLDLAKSFERLVKDPKVSQRGGGGDSSGQITWDNPEQLTRYISTLRATAEKLKTENLKLRRHHLTIQQIVCSLMNTDLLREPHKWQYQVQEIRKIMDTLTNEGYAAKNMKPWRAFWDRQLYKALELQYSMGLKALNENLPDIKIDLVFGEKSVQYKLPSSLQAQSSIEAIKATYYHEMKRFLSIPLTFKGCSDTSSSGKHLIFQSIMSLHSDDIVACFYTSNELFAKLERGLNQYKEWTVLGQVDIEELVEKNLQDVEDWERNFRALKIRGQDAEKLPK
;
A
#
# COMPACT_ATOMS: atom_id res chain seq x y z
N MET A 1 -86.39 42.39 -11.01
CA MET A 1 -86.21 41.64 -9.75
C MET A 1 -84.81 41.95 -9.27
N PRO A 2 -84.59 42.44 -8.03
CA PRO A 2 -83.24 42.56 -7.51
C PRO A 2 -82.62 41.16 -7.50
N GLU A 3 -81.45 40.99 -8.11
CA GLU A 3 -80.71 39.73 -8.02
C GLU A 3 -80.44 39.46 -6.54
N ASP A 4 -80.93 38.32 -6.04
CA ASP A 4 -80.70 37.92 -4.66
C ASP A 4 -79.21 37.62 -4.48
N ILE A 5 -78.48 38.59 -3.91
CA ILE A 5 -77.02 38.57 -3.68
C ILE A 5 -76.58 37.24 -3.03
N ARG A 6 -77.45 36.64 -2.20
CA ARG A 6 -77.20 35.36 -1.53
C ARG A 6 -77.13 34.20 -2.52
N LYS A 7 -78.08 34.13 -3.46
CA LYS A 7 -78.11 33.13 -4.53
C LYS A 7 -76.95 33.32 -5.49
N THR A 8 -76.67 34.57 -5.85
CA THR A 8 -75.54 34.95 -6.71
C THR A 8 -74.22 34.48 -6.11
N HIS A 9 -74.02 34.65 -4.80
CA HIS A 9 -72.81 34.21 -4.11
C HIS A 9 -72.63 32.68 -4.16
N VAL A 10 -73.66 31.93 -3.76
CA VAL A 10 -73.62 30.46 -3.74
C VAL A 10 -73.37 29.88 -5.14
N LEU A 11 -74.06 30.40 -6.16
CA LEU A 11 -73.89 29.97 -7.54
C LEU A 11 -72.53 30.36 -8.10
N ASN A 12 -71.99 31.55 -7.78
CA ASN A 12 -70.62 31.93 -8.16
C ASN A 12 -69.56 31.03 -7.54
N THR A 13 -69.73 30.61 -6.28
CA THR A 13 -68.80 29.68 -5.64
C THR A 13 -68.81 28.31 -6.33
N ILE A 14 -69.99 27.83 -6.70
CA ILE A 14 -70.16 26.58 -7.44
C ILE A 14 -69.56 26.71 -8.86
N ALA A 15 -69.80 27.84 -9.52
CA ALA A 15 -69.26 28.16 -10.85
C ALA A 15 -67.73 28.14 -10.85
N ASN A 16 -67.11 28.85 -9.90
CA ASN A 16 -65.66 28.94 -9.76
C ASN A 16 -65.02 27.59 -9.43
N TYR A 17 -65.66 26.78 -8.57
CA TYR A 17 -65.12 25.49 -8.18
C TYR A 17 -65.14 24.48 -9.34
N PHE A 18 -66.22 24.45 -10.12
CA PHE A 18 -66.36 23.50 -11.25
C PHE A 18 -65.88 24.03 -12.60
N GLY A 19 -65.54 25.33 -12.69
CA GLY A 19 -65.11 25.99 -13.92
C GLY A 19 -66.23 26.26 -14.92
N PHE A 20 -67.45 26.55 -14.44
CA PHE A 20 -68.60 26.93 -15.29
C PHE A 20 -68.74 28.45 -15.37
N ASP A 21 -69.25 28.95 -16.50
CA ASP A 21 -69.70 30.35 -16.61
C ASP A 21 -70.98 30.55 -15.80
N TYR A 22 -71.09 31.69 -15.11
CA TYR A 22 -72.25 32.03 -14.25
C TYR A 22 -73.58 31.93 -15.01
N ASP A 23 -73.60 32.31 -16.29
CA ASP A 23 -74.77 32.28 -17.16
C ASP A 23 -75.35 30.86 -17.34
N ALA A 24 -74.50 29.82 -17.33
CA ALA A 24 -74.93 28.42 -17.44
C ALA A 24 -75.62 27.89 -16.17
N LEU A 25 -75.41 28.55 -15.03
CA LEU A 25 -75.96 28.18 -13.72
C LEU A 25 -77.18 29.02 -13.33
N THR A 26 -77.56 30.03 -14.12
CA THR A 26 -78.78 30.82 -13.94
C THR A 26 -80.08 29.99 -13.82
N PRO A 27 -80.27 28.83 -14.50
CA PRO A 27 -81.49 28.01 -14.33
C PRO A 27 -81.58 27.33 -12.95
N LEU A 28 -80.46 27.24 -12.21
CA LEU A 28 -80.41 26.64 -10.87
C LEU A 28 -80.75 27.65 -9.76
N SER A 29 -80.94 28.93 -10.09
CA SER A 29 -81.35 29.98 -9.14
C SER A 29 -82.77 29.78 -8.58
N ASP A 30 -83.62 29.06 -9.32
CA ASP A 30 -84.99 28.68 -8.93
C ASP A 30 -85.06 27.26 -8.32
N HIS A 31 -83.92 26.59 -8.13
CA HIS A 31 -83.89 25.22 -7.63
C HIS A 31 -84.32 25.16 -6.15
N ARG A 32 -85.29 24.29 -5.84
CA ARG A 32 -85.89 24.15 -4.49
C ARG A 32 -84.86 23.91 -3.39
N ALA A 33 -83.80 23.17 -3.68
CA ALA A 33 -82.70 22.91 -2.75
C ALA A 33 -81.97 24.19 -2.31
N LEU A 34 -81.72 25.12 -3.25
CA LEU A 34 -81.06 26.39 -2.98
C LEU A 34 -81.94 27.31 -2.14
N GLY A 35 -83.24 27.39 -2.47
CA GLY A 35 -84.22 28.16 -1.68
C GLY A 35 -84.34 27.62 -0.25
N ASN A 36 -84.45 26.30 -0.09
CA ASN A 36 -84.48 25.67 1.23
C ASN A 36 -83.20 25.94 2.03
N PHE A 37 -82.02 25.86 1.41
CA PHE A 37 -80.77 26.17 2.10
C PHE A 37 -80.69 27.64 2.53
N LEU A 38 -81.15 28.59 1.73
CA LEU A 38 -81.06 30.01 2.10
C LEU A 38 -82.11 30.41 3.15
N ASP A 39 -83.34 29.92 3.01
CA ASP A 39 -84.50 30.43 3.73
C ASP A 39 -84.94 29.55 4.93
N ASP A 40 -84.58 28.26 4.97
CA ASP A 40 -84.88 27.36 6.11
C ASP A 40 -83.70 27.31 7.09
N ALA A 41 -83.94 27.69 8.34
CA ALA A 41 -82.97 27.61 9.43
C ALA A 41 -82.60 26.15 9.77
N ASN A 42 -83.50 25.20 9.51
CA ASN A 42 -83.30 23.78 9.79
C ASN A 42 -82.63 23.01 8.64
N CYS A 43 -82.35 23.65 7.50
CA CYS A 43 -81.56 23.07 6.41
C CYS A 43 -80.11 23.58 6.50
N PRO A 44 -79.19 22.83 7.16
CA PRO A 44 -77.83 23.29 7.39
C PRO A 44 -76.89 23.04 6.20
N LEU A 45 -77.30 22.30 5.17
CA LEU A 45 -76.38 21.76 4.16
C LEU A 45 -76.93 21.89 2.73
N LEU A 46 -76.03 22.21 1.81
CA LEU A 46 -76.23 22.21 0.37
C LEU A 46 -75.05 21.49 -0.28
N SER A 47 -75.33 20.40 -0.99
CA SER A 47 -74.34 19.68 -1.80
C SER A 47 -74.56 20.01 -3.29
N ALA A 48 -73.47 20.35 -3.97
CA ALA A 48 -73.42 20.54 -5.41
C ALA A 48 -72.54 19.44 -6.01
N THR A 49 -73.11 18.61 -6.88
CA THR A 49 -72.39 17.51 -7.55
C THR A 49 -72.32 17.75 -9.05
N ARG A 50 -71.17 17.46 -9.65
CA ARG A 50 -70.99 17.52 -11.10
C ARG A 50 -71.46 16.21 -11.74
N GLY A 51 -72.49 16.26 -12.59
CA GLY A 51 -72.99 15.11 -13.35
C GLY A 51 -72.23 14.85 -14.67
N HIS A 52 -72.50 13.70 -15.30
CA HIS A 52 -71.82 13.20 -16.53
C HIS A 52 -71.99 14.04 -17.82
N LYS A 53 -72.66 15.21 -17.77
CA LYS A 53 -72.93 16.06 -18.94
C LYS A 53 -72.83 17.56 -18.65
N HIS A 54 -71.83 17.98 -17.87
CA HIS A 54 -71.66 19.40 -17.52
C HIS A 54 -72.86 20.04 -16.79
N SER A 55 -73.76 19.23 -16.22
CA SER A 55 -74.88 19.69 -15.39
C SER A 55 -74.49 19.63 -13.91
N VAL A 56 -74.83 20.67 -13.15
CA VAL A 56 -74.69 20.69 -11.68
C VAL A 56 -76.01 20.29 -11.05
N ASN A 57 -75.97 19.31 -10.15
CA ASN A 57 -77.13 18.88 -9.35
C ASN A 57 -77.00 19.42 -7.93
N LEU A 58 -78.05 20.08 -7.44
CA LEU A 58 -78.13 20.60 -6.07
C LEU A 58 -79.01 19.70 -5.20
N SER A 59 -78.52 19.31 -4.03
CA SER A 59 -79.29 18.55 -3.05
C SER A 59 -79.01 19.02 -1.63
N ASN A 60 -79.98 18.85 -0.73
CA ASN A 60 -79.81 19.16 0.71
C ASN A 60 -79.27 17.95 1.50
N GLU A 61 -78.99 16.84 0.80
CA GLU A 61 -78.42 15.61 1.33
C GLU A 61 -77.08 15.34 0.63
N ILE A 62 -76.14 14.70 1.32
CA ILE A 62 -74.87 14.29 0.71
C ILE A 62 -75.12 13.00 -0.06
N LYS A 63 -75.22 13.10 -1.38
CA LYS A 63 -75.22 11.94 -2.28
C LYS A 63 -73.85 11.83 -2.93
N VAL A 64 -73.03 10.93 -2.39
CA VAL A 64 -71.72 10.64 -2.96
C VAL A 64 -71.90 9.63 -4.09
N THR A 65 -71.68 10.07 -5.32
CA THR A 65 -71.46 9.18 -6.47
C THR A 65 -69.96 9.01 -6.68
N GLU A 66 -69.49 7.76 -6.73
CA GLU A 66 -68.08 7.43 -6.97
C GLU A 66 -67.58 8.14 -8.24
N GLY A 67 -66.49 8.89 -8.12
CA GLY A 67 -65.86 9.63 -9.23
C GLY A 67 -66.48 11.01 -9.55
N SER A 68 -67.36 11.55 -8.71
CA SER A 68 -67.91 12.90 -8.88
C SER A 68 -67.31 13.91 -7.90
N GLN A 69 -66.80 15.05 -8.42
CA GLN A 69 -66.41 16.18 -7.59
C GLN A 69 -67.66 16.77 -6.92
N CYS A 70 -67.64 16.87 -5.60
CA CYS A 70 -68.74 17.38 -4.79
C CYS A 70 -68.28 18.58 -3.97
N LEU A 71 -69.01 19.69 -4.08
CA LEU A 71 -68.83 20.85 -3.21
C LEU A 71 -69.96 20.85 -2.18
N VAL A 72 -69.60 20.75 -0.90
CA VAL A 72 -70.54 20.81 0.21
C VAL A 72 -70.43 22.18 0.87
N GLN A 73 -71.55 22.86 0.96
CA GLN A 73 -71.70 24.11 1.70
C GLN A 73 -72.55 23.83 2.93
N PHE A 74 -72.10 24.27 4.10
CA PHE A 74 -72.89 24.13 5.32
C PHE A 74 -72.90 25.39 6.17
N LYS A 75 -73.96 25.57 6.94
CA LYS A 75 -74.15 26.70 7.85
C LYS A 75 -73.42 26.44 9.17
N VAL A 76 -72.65 27.41 9.64
CA VAL A 76 -71.96 27.36 10.94
C VAL A 76 -72.95 27.55 12.11
N ARG A 77 -74.00 28.34 11.89
CA ARG A 77 -75.12 28.58 12.81
C ARG A 77 -76.45 28.31 12.11
N PRO A 78 -77.44 27.70 12.79
CA PRO A 78 -78.77 27.40 12.23
C PRO A 78 -79.62 28.69 12.15
N ASP A 79 -79.22 29.60 11.27
CA ASP A 79 -79.87 30.88 11.01
C ASP A 79 -80.25 31.01 9.52
N VAL A 80 -81.23 31.86 9.23
CA VAL A 80 -81.55 32.26 7.86
C VAL A 80 -80.40 33.09 7.30
N ILE A 81 -79.98 32.80 6.07
CA ILE A 81 -78.85 33.50 5.46
C ILE A 81 -79.34 34.88 5.00
N THR A 82 -78.79 35.94 5.57
CA THR A 82 -79.00 37.34 5.17
C THR A 82 -77.82 37.81 4.32
N PRO A 83 -77.98 38.88 3.49
CA PRO A 83 -76.88 39.43 2.68
C PRO A 83 -75.63 39.81 3.49
N GLU A 84 -75.75 40.11 4.78
CA GLU A 84 -74.63 40.42 5.68
C GLU A 84 -73.92 39.18 6.24
N ASN A 85 -74.63 38.05 6.37
CA ASN A 85 -74.12 36.82 7.00
C ASN A 85 -73.63 35.75 6.00
N VAL A 86 -73.74 36.00 4.69
CA VAL A 86 -73.39 35.01 3.64
C VAL A 86 -71.93 34.57 3.76
N HIS A 87 -71.01 35.50 3.96
CA HIS A 87 -69.56 35.21 3.97
C HIS A 87 -69.04 34.64 5.29
N THR A 88 -69.77 34.83 6.39
CA THR A 88 -69.34 34.42 7.73
C THR A 88 -70.00 33.12 8.17
N ASN A 89 -71.21 32.84 7.70
CA ASN A 89 -71.97 31.68 8.13
C ASN A 89 -71.87 30.48 7.18
N ILE A 90 -71.47 30.67 5.91
CA ILE A 90 -71.31 29.56 4.95
C ILE A 90 -69.88 29.05 4.99
N PHE A 91 -69.71 27.77 5.35
CA PHE A 91 -68.44 27.06 5.23
C PHE A 91 -68.44 26.15 4.00
N LEU A 92 -67.30 26.05 3.34
CA LEU A 92 -67.12 25.30 2.09
C LEU A 92 -66.18 24.12 2.32
N SER A 93 -66.59 22.92 1.91
CA SER A 93 -65.76 21.72 1.91
C SER A 93 -65.87 21.03 0.55
N SER A 94 -64.72 20.82 -0.09
CA SER A 94 -64.62 20.05 -1.32
C SER A 94 -64.36 18.57 -1.02
N MET A 95 -65.08 17.69 -1.70
CA MET A 95 -64.88 16.25 -1.68
C MET A 95 -64.52 15.78 -3.09
N ILE A 96 -63.42 15.06 -3.22
CA ILE A 96 -62.89 14.52 -4.47
C ILE A 96 -62.93 12.99 -4.37
N ASP A 97 -63.61 12.36 -5.33
CA ASP A 97 -63.74 10.91 -5.56
C ASP A 97 -64.35 10.09 -4.41
N SER A 98 -63.66 10.01 -3.28
CA SER A 98 -64.04 9.25 -2.08
C SER A 98 -64.09 10.15 -0.84
N PRO A 99 -65.14 10.03 0.00
CA PRO A 99 -65.27 10.80 1.23
C PRO A 99 -64.19 10.41 2.25
N LEU A 100 -63.71 9.16 2.21
CA LEU A 100 -62.65 8.69 3.09
C LEU A 100 -61.30 9.31 2.73
N ASP A 101 -60.97 9.38 1.43
CA ASP A 101 -59.73 9.99 0.96
C ASP A 101 -59.76 11.50 1.18
N SER A 102 -60.88 12.16 0.88
CA SER A 102 -61.07 13.59 1.13
C SER A 102 -60.92 13.93 2.62
N LEU A 103 -61.49 13.10 3.51
CA LEU A 103 -61.37 13.28 4.96
C LEU A 103 -59.94 13.01 5.43
N TYR A 104 -59.27 11.98 4.90
CA TYR A 104 -57.85 11.72 5.17
C TYR A 104 -56.96 12.91 4.75
N TYR A 105 -57.14 13.43 3.54
CA TYR A 105 -56.39 14.58 3.06
C TYR A 105 -56.68 15.85 3.87
N MET A 106 -57.95 16.13 4.20
CA MET A 106 -58.30 17.27 5.08
C MET A 106 -57.65 17.15 6.47
N ILE A 107 -57.69 15.98 7.08
CA ILE A 107 -57.04 15.75 8.38
C ILE A 107 -55.52 15.93 8.25
N LYS A 108 -54.88 15.22 7.32
CA LYS A 108 -53.42 15.22 7.18
C LYS A 108 -52.84 16.57 6.75
N SER A 109 -53.47 17.27 5.81
CA SER A 109 -52.91 18.48 5.18
C SER A 109 -53.36 19.79 5.83
N VAL A 110 -54.56 19.84 6.40
CA VAL A 110 -55.12 21.06 6.98
C VAL A 110 -55.11 20.99 8.50
N PHE A 111 -55.74 19.97 9.09
CA PHE A 111 -55.93 19.93 10.54
C PHE A 111 -54.68 19.50 11.32
N THR A 112 -53.93 18.50 10.87
CA THR A 112 -52.73 18.02 11.56
C THR A 112 -51.64 19.11 11.66
N PRO A 113 -51.30 19.87 10.60
CA PRO A 113 -50.36 20.99 10.70
C PRO A 113 -50.91 22.14 11.53
N ALA A 114 -52.18 22.54 11.32
CA ALA A 114 -52.80 23.64 12.07
C ALA A 114 -52.87 23.36 13.58
N LEU A 115 -53.08 22.11 13.97
CA LEU A 115 -53.09 21.67 15.37
C LEU A 115 -51.68 21.47 15.95
N ARG A 116 -50.63 21.37 15.12
CA ARG A 116 -49.22 21.39 15.58
C ARG A 116 -48.74 22.80 15.89
N ASP A 117 -49.20 23.79 15.12
CA ASP A 117 -48.81 25.19 15.32
C ASP A 117 -49.59 25.90 16.44
N ASN A 118 -50.79 25.41 16.80
CA ASN A 118 -51.58 25.96 17.89
C ASN A 118 -51.02 25.58 19.27
N LYS A 119 -50.19 26.48 19.83
CA LYS A 119 -49.58 26.39 21.16
C LYS A 119 -50.55 26.59 22.34
N SER A 120 -51.84 26.81 22.12
CA SER A 120 -52.85 27.02 23.17
C SER A 120 -53.54 25.71 23.55
N ASN A 121 -53.32 25.29 24.81
CA ASN A 121 -53.86 24.11 25.53
C ASN A 121 -53.17 22.75 25.25
N SER A 122 -52.08 22.48 25.97
CA SER A 122 -51.18 21.35 25.74
C SER A 122 -51.76 19.95 26.01
N SER A 123 -52.71 19.77 26.94
CA SER A 123 -53.21 18.45 27.31
C SER A 123 -54.33 17.94 26.39
N THR A 124 -55.32 18.78 26.08
CA THR A 124 -56.40 18.45 25.13
C THR A 124 -55.89 18.35 23.70
N ASN A 125 -54.92 19.20 23.31
CA ASN A 125 -54.30 19.08 21.98
C ASN A 125 -53.47 17.81 21.85
N GLN A 126 -52.82 17.32 22.91
CA GLN A 126 -52.14 16.03 22.88
C GLN A 126 -53.14 14.88 22.70
N GLN A 127 -54.25 14.85 23.43
CA GLN A 127 -55.30 13.83 23.26
C GLN A 127 -55.90 13.88 21.85
N ILE A 128 -56.24 15.08 21.35
CA ILE A 128 -56.76 15.25 19.99
C ILE A 128 -55.72 14.84 18.95
N GLN A 129 -54.43 15.14 19.14
CA GLN A 129 -53.39 14.65 18.23
C GLN A 129 -53.22 13.13 18.30
N THR A 130 -53.36 12.52 19.48
CA THR A 130 -53.28 11.06 19.62
C THR A 130 -54.46 10.40 18.89
N SER A 131 -55.68 10.90 19.13
CA SER A 131 -56.89 10.42 18.48
C SER A 131 -56.93 10.74 16.98
N LEU A 132 -56.38 11.86 16.53
CA LEU A 132 -56.24 12.17 15.10
C LEU A 132 -55.21 11.27 14.43
N ASN A 133 -54.10 10.94 15.10
CA ASN A 133 -53.13 9.98 14.59
C ASN A 133 -53.73 8.57 14.53
N GLU A 134 -54.48 8.15 15.54
CA GLU A 134 -55.23 6.87 15.54
C GLU A 134 -56.29 6.85 14.43
N LEU A 135 -57.05 7.93 14.27
CA LEU A 135 -58.07 8.06 13.23
C LEU A 135 -57.44 8.14 11.84
N GLU A 136 -56.30 8.79 11.68
CA GLU A 136 -55.50 8.76 10.46
C GLU A 136 -55.03 7.32 10.15
N GLN A 137 -54.55 6.58 11.14
CA GLN A 137 -54.18 5.16 10.98
C GLN A 137 -55.38 4.29 10.59
N ILE A 138 -56.53 4.49 11.23
CA ILE A 138 -57.77 3.75 10.93
C ILE A 138 -58.28 4.09 9.53
N LEU A 139 -58.31 5.37 9.13
CA LEU A 139 -58.75 5.79 7.81
C LEU A 139 -57.81 5.30 6.72
N ARG A 140 -56.50 5.31 6.96
CA ARG A 140 -55.52 4.64 6.09
C ARG A 140 -55.80 3.15 5.99
N ALA A 141 -56.16 2.47 7.08
CA ALA A 141 -56.47 1.03 7.08
C ALA A 141 -57.80 0.70 6.37
N VAL A 142 -58.80 1.59 6.43
CA VAL A 142 -60.11 1.41 5.81
C VAL A 142 -60.10 1.77 4.33
N GLY A 143 -59.39 2.82 3.91
CA GLY A 143 -59.15 3.13 2.50
C GLY A 143 -58.40 2.01 1.75
N LYS A 144 -57.73 1.10 2.48
CA LYS A 144 -57.04 -0.08 1.93
C LYS A 144 -57.98 -1.27 1.63
N LYS A 145 -59.24 -1.28 2.08
CA LYS A 145 -60.15 -2.43 1.92
C LYS A 145 -60.98 -2.42 0.63
N SER A 146 -61.10 -1.30 -0.08
CA SER A 146 -62.10 -1.20 -1.16
C SER A 146 -61.65 -1.69 -2.53
N ASP A 147 -60.37 -1.85 -2.85
CA ASP A 147 -59.98 -2.35 -4.18
C ASP A 147 -58.56 -2.93 -4.23
N SER A 148 -58.43 -4.19 -4.63
CA SER A 148 -57.16 -4.92 -4.69
C SER A 148 -56.20 -4.43 -5.79
N ASN A 149 -56.63 -3.55 -6.69
CA ASN A 149 -55.82 -3.02 -7.80
C ASN A 149 -55.57 -1.49 -7.75
N SER A 150 -56.22 -0.74 -6.85
CA SER A 150 -56.03 0.73 -6.70
C SER A 150 -55.06 1.11 -5.58
N THR A 151 -54.45 0.13 -4.90
CA THR A 151 -53.49 0.30 -3.79
C THR A 151 -52.19 1.01 -4.19
N ILE A 152 -51.93 1.21 -5.48
CA ILE A 152 -50.75 1.90 -6.04
C ILE A 152 -50.84 3.43 -5.82
N GLY A 153 -52.07 3.98 -5.71
CA GLY A 153 -52.29 5.44 -5.64
C GLY A 153 -52.04 6.09 -4.27
N ASN A 154 -51.87 5.32 -3.19
CA ASN A 154 -51.80 5.83 -1.82
C ASN A 154 -50.40 5.76 -1.17
N VAL A 155 -49.37 5.33 -1.90
CA VAL A 155 -47.97 5.31 -1.43
C VAL A 155 -47.22 6.46 -2.10
N PHE A 156 -46.90 7.50 -1.34
CA PHE A 156 -46.22 8.70 -1.87
C PHE A 156 -44.77 8.81 -1.41
N HIS A 157 -44.40 8.11 -0.33
CA HIS A 157 -43.05 8.12 0.25
C HIS A 157 -42.58 6.68 0.54
N PRO A 158 -41.27 6.35 0.47
CA PRO A 158 -40.77 4.99 0.75
C PRO A 158 -41.15 4.46 2.14
N LYS A 159 -41.32 5.38 3.11
CA LYS A 159 -41.84 5.08 4.46
C LYS A 159 -43.24 4.48 4.43
N ASP A 160 -44.09 4.95 3.51
CA ASP A 160 -45.48 4.49 3.41
C ASP A 160 -45.53 3.04 2.91
N GLU A 161 -44.56 2.61 2.09
CA GLU A 161 -44.42 1.23 1.65
C GLU A 161 -44.02 0.31 2.81
N ILE A 162 -43.06 0.73 3.64
CA ILE A 162 -42.67 -0.02 4.84
C ILE A 162 -43.84 -0.10 5.83
N ASN A 163 -44.53 1.02 6.06
CA ASN A 163 -45.70 1.04 6.93
C ASN A 163 -46.84 0.17 6.38
N TYR A 164 -46.99 0.07 5.07
CA TYR A 164 -47.94 -0.85 4.46
C TYR A 164 -47.64 -2.31 4.82
N TRP A 165 -46.37 -2.74 4.74
CA TRP A 165 -46.00 -4.11 5.13
C TRP A 165 -46.13 -4.34 6.64
N ILE A 166 -45.88 -3.32 7.48
CA ILE A 166 -46.17 -3.37 8.92
C ILE A 166 -47.66 -3.60 9.17
N ASP A 167 -48.53 -2.87 8.48
CA ASP A 167 -49.98 -3.00 8.64
C ASP A 167 -50.48 -4.38 8.18
N ILE A 168 -49.92 -4.96 7.11
CA ILE A 168 -50.27 -6.32 6.70
C ILE A 168 -49.81 -7.35 7.73
N ALA A 169 -48.63 -7.18 8.30
CA ALA A 169 -48.10 -8.07 9.33
C ALA A 169 -48.91 -8.01 10.64
N GLN A 170 -49.54 -6.88 10.95
CA GLN A 170 -50.34 -6.65 12.16
C GLN A 170 -51.84 -6.96 11.99
N ASN A 171 -52.36 -6.96 10.76
CA ASN A 171 -53.77 -7.23 10.49
C ASN A 171 -54.11 -8.73 10.61
N THR A 172 -54.72 -9.12 11.74
CA THR A 172 -55.14 -10.50 12.06
C THR A 172 -56.18 -11.08 11.10
N SER A 173 -56.80 -10.26 10.24
CA SER A 173 -57.81 -10.69 9.25
C SER A 173 -57.23 -11.26 7.96
N ASN A 174 -55.93 -11.09 7.70
CA ASN A 174 -55.26 -11.56 6.49
C ASN A 174 -54.89 -13.04 6.57
N ARG A 175 -54.66 -13.70 5.43
CA ARG A 175 -54.26 -15.13 5.43
C ARG A 175 -52.90 -15.28 6.13
N SER A 176 -52.71 -16.35 6.90
CA SER A 176 -51.45 -16.62 7.64
C SER A 176 -50.19 -16.49 6.76
N LYS A 177 -50.30 -16.91 5.48
CA LYS A 177 -49.23 -16.80 4.49
C LYS A 177 -48.86 -15.36 4.13
N ASP A 178 -49.84 -14.45 4.09
CA ASP A 178 -49.61 -13.04 3.79
C ASP A 178 -48.95 -12.32 4.97
N ILE A 179 -49.22 -12.77 6.20
CA ILE A 179 -48.59 -12.26 7.43
C ILE A 179 -47.11 -12.71 7.50
N GLU A 180 -46.82 -13.98 7.21
CA GLU A 180 -45.45 -14.50 7.15
C GLU A 180 -44.65 -13.82 6.03
N ARG A 181 -45.25 -13.67 4.85
CA ARG A 181 -44.68 -12.93 3.72
C ARG A 181 -44.35 -11.48 4.08
N ALA A 182 -45.29 -10.78 4.72
CA ALA A 182 -45.07 -9.39 5.11
C ALA A 182 -43.96 -9.24 6.16
N LYS A 183 -43.86 -10.18 7.12
CA LYS A 183 -42.77 -10.20 8.10
C LYS A 183 -41.42 -10.42 7.43
N TYR A 184 -41.33 -11.36 6.48
CA TYR A 184 -40.11 -11.60 5.73
C TYR A 184 -39.68 -10.38 4.91
N PHE A 185 -40.62 -9.72 4.23
CA PHE A 185 -40.32 -8.49 3.47
C PHE A 185 -39.86 -7.36 4.39
N LEU A 186 -40.38 -7.28 5.61
CA LEU A 186 -39.92 -6.32 6.61
C LEU A 186 -38.51 -6.63 7.11
N GLU A 187 -38.17 -7.90 7.33
CA GLU A 187 -36.80 -8.30 7.71
C GLU A 187 -35.78 -7.87 6.64
N LEU A 188 -36.11 -8.02 5.36
CA LEU A 188 -35.27 -7.55 4.25
C LEU A 188 -35.19 -6.01 4.17
N LEU A 189 -36.26 -5.30 4.51
CA LEU A 189 -36.33 -3.82 4.46
C LEU A 189 -35.87 -3.12 5.75
N ASP A 190 -35.69 -3.86 6.84
CA ASP A 190 -35.30 -3.33 8.15
C ASP A 190 -33.97 -2.55 8.15
N PRO A 191 -32.91 -2.95 7.40
CA PRO A 191 -31.68 -2.17 7.31
C PRO A 191 -31.90 -0.74 6.84
N ILE A 192 -32.91 -0.51 6.00
CA ILE A 192 -33.19 0.79 5.39
C ILE A 192 -34.28 1.56 6.16
N LYS A 193 -35.14 0.87 6.91
CA LYS A 193 -36.26 1.48 7.64
C LYS A 193 -35.83 2.64 8.55
N ALA A 194 -34.72 2.48 9.27
CA ALA A 194 -34.17 3.53 10.14
C ALA A 194 -33.68 4.75 9.33
N ASP A 195 -33.02 4.49 8.20
CA ASP A 195 -32.45 5.50 7.31
C ASP A 195 -33.56 6.26 6.57
N PHE A 196 -34.58 5.56 6.07
CA PHE A 196 -35.76 6.17 5.47
C PHE A 196 -36.51 7.06 6.44
N ASN A 197 -36.68 6.66 7.71
CA ASN A 197 -37.27 7.49 8.76
C ASN A 197 -36.53 8.82 8.96
N LYS A 198 -35.21 8.83 8.79
CA LYS A 198 -34.34 10.00 8.99
C LYS A 198 -33.97 10.75 7.70
N LEU A 199 -34.45 10.34 6.53
CA LEU A 199 -34.10 10.92 5.21
C LEU A 199 -34.01 12.46 5.18
N GLU A 200 -34.91 13.15 5.88
CA GLU A 200 -34.95 14.61 5.90
C GLU A 200 -33.81 15.28 6.67
N ASN A 201 -33.14 14.56 7.57
CA ASN A 201 -32.07 15.07 8.43
C ASN A 201 -30.68 14.53 8.04
N LEU A 202 -30.60 13.65 7.03
CA LEU A 202 -29.34 13.06 6.60
C LEU A 202 -28.48 14.06 5.82
N THR A 203 -27.17 13.93 5.98
CA THR A 203 -26.18 14.62 5.16
C THR A 203 -26.06 13.98 3.77
N LEU A 204 -25.57 14.73 2.77
CA LEU A 204 -25.38 14.19 1.41
C LEU A 204 -24.40 13.01 1.37
N THR A 205 -23.44 12.93 2.30
CA THR A 205 -22.49 11.81 2.39
C THR A 205 -23.15 10.55 2.93
N GLU A 206 -23.99 10.68 3.96
CA GLU A 206 -24.77 9.55 4.49
C GLU A 206 -25.79 9.06 3.45
N LEU A 207 -26.34 9.98 2.65
CA LEU A 207 -27.29 9.62 1.60
C LEU A 207 -26.68 8.71 0.53
N VAL A 208 -25.37 8.82 0.25
CA VAL A 208 -24.67 7.87 -0.65
C VAL A 208 -24.67 6.45 -0.07
N GLU A 209 -24.39 6.31 1.23
CA GLU A 209 -24.44 4.98 1.89
C GLU A 209 -25.86 4.42 1.88
N VAL A 210 -26.88 5.27 2.06
CA VAL A 210 -28.28 4.86 1.96
C VAL A 210 -28.62 4.38 0.56
N VAL A 211 -28.09 5.02 -0.50
CA VAL A 211 -28.27 4.55 -1.89
C VAL A 211 -27.74 3.13 -2.06
N ASP A 212 -26.54 2.82 -1.57
CA ASP A 212 -25.96 1.49 -1.67
C ASP A 212 -26.78 0.45 -0.89
N LYS A 213 -27.15 0.74 0.37
CA LYS A 213 -28.03 -0.13 1.16
C LYS A 213 -29.39 -0.35 0.51
N THR A 214 -29.96 0.69 -0.11
CA THR A 214 -31.25 0.58 -0.83
C THR A 214 -31.14 -0.31 -2.05
N GLN A 215 -30.02 -0.26 -2.77
CA GLN A 215 -29.77 -1.15 -3.88
C GLN A 215 -29.73 -2.61 -3.43
N ASP A 216 -28.98 -2.91 -2.36
CA ASP A 216 -28.81 -4.27 -1.87
C ASP A 216 -30.14 -4.86 -1.37
N ALA A 217 -30.88 -4.13 -0.53
CA ALA A 217 -32.14 -4.67 -0.02
C ALA A 217 -33.22 -4.79 -1.11
N TYR A 218 -33.20 -3.93 -2.14
CA TYR A 218 -34.14 -4.07 -3.26
C TYR A 218 -33.76 -5.26 -4.15
N ASP A 219 -32.47 -5.55 -4.28
CA ASP A 219 -32.02 -6.76 -4.97
C ASP A 219 -32.43 -8.03 -4.21
N GLU A 220 -32.28 -8.04 -2.88
CA GLU A 220 -32.73 -9.15 -2.01
C GLU A 220 -34.26 -9.29 -2.03
N LEU A 221 -35.00 -8.19 -1.89
CA LEU A 221 -36.47 -8.18 -1.94
C LEU A 221 -37.00 -8.65 -3.29
N TRP A 222 -36.30 -8.34 -4.39
CA TRP A 222 -36.66 -8.88 -5.69
C TRP A 222 -36.35 -10.38 -5.70
N LYS A 223 -35.10 -10.81 -5.50
CA LYS A 223 -34.62 -12.19 -5.71
C LYS A 223 -35.20 -13.26 -4.78
N GLN A 224 -35.94 -12.89 -3.76
CA GLN A 224 -36.54 -13.85 -2.83
C GLN A 224 -37.37 -14.93 -3.53
N VAL A 225 -37.27 -16.17 -3.05
CA VAL A 225 -37.99 -17.34 -3.59
C VAL A 225 -38.87 -18.00 -2.52
N GLU A 226 -38.76 -17.59 -1.26
CA GLU A 226 -39.43 -18.21 -0.11
C GLU A 226 -40.94 -17.94 -0.07
N HIS A 227 -41.38 -16.81 -0.64
CA HIS A 227 -42.77 -16.37 -0.68
C HIS A 227 -43.17 -15.91 -2.10
N ASP A 228 -44.47 -15.68 -2.29
CA ASP A 228 -45.02 -15.19 -3.57
C ASP A 228 -44.28 -13.93 -4.05
N GLU A 229 -44.00 -13.90 -5.35
CA GLU A 229 -43.18 -12.89 -6.03
C GLU A 229 -43.64 -11.45 -5.73
N TYR A 230 -42.67 -10.54 -5.59
CA TYR A 230 -42.97 -9.12 -5.44
C TYR A 230 -43.47 -8.55 -6.79
N PRO A 231 -44.68 -7.95 -6.87
CA PRO A 231 -45.24 -7.54 -8.14
C PRO A 231 -44.39 -6.47 -8.87
N GLU A 232 -44.14 -6.68 -10.17
CA GLU A 232 -43.32 -5.77 -10.99
C GLU A 232 -43.83 -4.33 -10.97
N GLN A 233 -45.15 -4.12 -11.07
CA GLN A 233 -45.77 -2.78 -11.03
C GLN A 233 -45.53 -2.07 -9.70
N ARG A 234 -45.56 -2.83 -8.59
CA ARG A 234 -45.30 -2.30 -7.25
C ARG A 234 -43.82 -1.97 -7.08
N MET A 235 -42.92 -2.74 -7.69
CA MET A 235 -41.48 -2.43 -7.69
C MET A 235 -41.19 -1.18 -8.52
N LYS A 236 -41.84 -1.00 -9.68
CA LYS A 236 -41.74 0.25 -10.46
C LYS A 236 -42.20 1.46 -9.65
N ASN A 237 -43.28 1.32 -8.89
CA ASN A 237 -43.75 2.38 -7.99
C ASN A 237 -42.75 2.64 -6.86
N LEU A 238 -42.20 1.60 -6.24
CA LEU A 238 -41.22 1.74 -5.18
C LEU A 238 -39.95 2.45 -5.66
N LEU A 239 -39.46 2.10 -6.86
CA LEU A 239 -38.33 2.77 -7.51
C LEU A 239 -38.63 4.23 -7.89
N SER A 240 -39.85 4.56 -8.32
CA SER A 240 -40.23 5.95 -8.62
C SER A 240 -40.31 6.80 -7.36
N ILE A 241 -40.93 6.27 -6.30
CA ILE A 241 -41.13 6.93 -5.02
C ILE A 241 -39.80 7.17 -4.31
N THR A 242 -38.91 6.17 -4.30
CA THR A 242 -37.54 6.35 -3.76
C THR A 242 -36.74 7.37 -4.53
N SER A 243 -36.78 7.32 -5.87
CA SER A 243 -36.11 8.31 -6.70
C SER A 243 -36.59 9.73 -6.38
N ASN A 244 -37.91 9.92 -6.23
CA ASN A 244 -38.49 11.21 -5.87
C ASN A 244 -38.11 11.63 -4.44
N ALA A 245 -38.11 10.70 -3.48
CA ALA A 245 -37.71 10.98 -2.11
C ALA A 245 -36.23 11.43 -2.05
N PHE A 246 -35.34 10.76 -2.77
CA PHE A 246 -33.94 11.18 -2.89
C PHE A 246 -33.82 12.57 -3.51
N VAL A 247 -34.53 12.85 -4.60
CA VAL A 247 -34.53 14.20 -5.19
C VAL A 247 -35.04 15.24 -4.18
N GLN A 248 -36.14 14.99 -3.48
CA GLN A 248 -36.68 15.91 -2.46
C GLN A 248 -35.69 16.17 -1.31
N THR A 249 -34.99 15.13 -0.83
CA THR A 249 -33.96 15.31 0.21
C THR A 249 -32.81 16.18 -0.29
N VAL A 250 -32.33 15.94 -1.52
CA VAL A 250 -31.28 16.77 -2.12
C VAL A 250 -31.78 18.20 -2.35
N GLN A 251 -33.02 18.39 -2.82
CA GLN A 251 -33.62 19.72 -3.02
C GLN A 251 -33.71 20.51 -1.70
N LYS A 252 -34.16 19.87 -0.60
CA LYS A 252 -34.27 20.51 0.72
C LYS A 252 -32.90 20.90 1.31
N GLN A 253 -31.88 20.06 1.10
CA GLN A 253 -30.52 20.38 1.52
C GLN A 253 -29.92 21.52 0.68
N LEU A 254 -30.21 21.55 -0.63
CA LEU A 254 -29.74 22.60 -1.53
C LEU A 254 -30.51 23.92 -1.35
N SER A 255 -31.78 23.91 -0.93
CA SER A 255 -32.57 25.14 -0.72
C SER A 255 -32.07 25.99 0.43
N ASN A 256 -31.33 25.39 1.37
CA ASN A 256 -30.69 26.09 2.48
C ASN A 256 -29.41 26.84 2.04
N ILE A 257 -28.97 26.69 0.80
CA ILE A 257 -27.74 27.24 0.27
C ILE A 257 -28.04 28.32 -0.76
N ASP A 258 -27.46 29.50 -0.58
CA ASP A 258 -27.53 30.56 -1.59
C ASP A 258 -26.72 30.19 -2.84
N LEU A 259 -27.43 29.89 -3.93
CA LEU A 259 -26.82 29.44 -5.19
C LEU A 259 -26.19 30.56 -6.02
N TRP A 260 -26.45 31.84 -5.73
CA TRP A 260 -26.09 32.95 -6.62
C TRP A 260 -25.29 34.08 -5.94
N SER A 261 -24.92 33.92 -4.67
CA SER A 261 -24.09 34.88 -3.93
C SER A 261 -22.61 34.45 -3.88
N ASP A 262 -21.70 35.43 -3.94
CA ASP A 262 -20.25 35.25 -3.72
C ASP A 262 -19.94 35.36 -2.21
N SER A 263 -20.24 34.30 -1.47
CA SER A 263 -19.64 34.08 -0.15
C SER A 263 -18.41 33.17 -0.29
N LYS A 264 -17.52 33.17 0.72
CA LYS A 264 -16.44 32.17 0.88
C LYS A 264 -16.96 30.71 0.88
N ASP A 265 -18.27 30.52 0.96
CA ASP A 265 -18.98 29.25 0.86
C ASP A 265 -19.28 28.80 -0.59
N SER A 266 -18.82 29.51 -1.65
CA SER A 266 -19.05 29.10 -3.04
C SER A 266 -18.42 27.74 -3.41
N ILE A 267 -17.27 27.42 -2.80
CA ILE A 267 -16.62 26.12 -2.96
C ILE A 267 -17.48 25.03 -2.32
N LYS A 268 -18.02 25.29 -1.12
CA LYS A 268 -18.91 24.34 -0.44
C LYS A 268 -20.18 24.15 -1.25
N SER A 269 -20.83 25.22 -1.73
CA SER A 269 -22.05 25.09 -2.54
C SER A 269 -21.84 24.27 -3.81
N ARG A 270 -20.67 24.40 -4.46
CA ARG A 270 -20.27 23.56 -5.59
C ARG A 270 -20.07 22.10 -5.18
N GLU A 271 -19.47 21.82 -4.03
CA GLU A 271 -19.33 20.46 -3.50
C GLU A 271 -20.69 19.84 -3.17
N TYR A 272 -21.61 20.59 -2.53
CA TYR A 272 -22.98 20.13 -2.28
C TYR A 272 -23.75 19.84 -3.57
N LEU A 273 -23.65 20.69 -4.59
CA LEU A 273 -24.27 20.46 -5.91
C LEU A 273 -23.67 19.22 -6.61
N ARG A 274 -22.34 19.05 -6.56
CA ARG A 274 -21.66 17.88 -7.13
C ARG A 274 -22.07 16.60 -6.42
N ASN A 275 -22.09 16.61 -5.09
CA ASN A 275 -22.52 15.46 -4.30
C ASN A 275 -23.99 15.12 -4.57
N GLY A 276 -24.86 16.11 -4.73
CA GLY A 276 -26.25 15.90 -5.15
C GLY A 276 -26.34 15.26 -6.55
N ALA A 277 -25.54 15.72 -7.51
CA ALA A 277 -25.49 15.16 -8.86
C ALA A 277 -24.92 13.73 -8.87
N THR A 278 -23.91 13.41 -8.05
CA THR A 278 -23.34 12.07 -7.93
C THR A 278 -24.31 11.08 -7.29
N ILE A 279 -25.09 11.50 -6.28
CA ILE A 279 -26.14 10.67 -5.68
C ILE A 279 -27.20 10.30 -6.73
N CYS A 280 -27.64 11.29 -7.52
CA CYS A 280 -28.56 11.03 -8.62
C CYS A 280 -27.94 10.07 -9.65
N GLU A 281 -26.67 10.27 -10.00
CA GLU A 281 -25.96 9.39 -10.93
C GLU A 281 -25.85 7.95 -10.42
N GLN A 282 -25.38 7.75 -9.18
CA GLN A 282 -25.23 6.45 -8.55
C GLN A 282 -26.56 5.71 -8.48
N TRP A 283 -27.63 6.37 -8.04
CA TRP A 283 -28.95 5.74 -7.98
C TRP A 283 -29.49 5.41 -9.37
N SER A 284 -29.31 6.29 -10.36
CA SER A 284 -29.72 6.00 -11.74
C SER A 284 -29.00 4.79 -12.34
N LEU A 285 -27.68 4.68 -12.13
CA LEU A 285 -26.88 3.53 -12.58
C LEU A 285 -27.26 2.27 -11.83
N SER A 286 -27.59 2.37 -10.54
CA SER A 286 -28.03 1.25 -9.72
C SER A 286 -29.36 0.67 -10.20
N ILE A 287 -30.33 1.53 -10.52
CA ILE A 287 -31.61 1.14 -11.11
C ILE A 287 -31.40 0.44 -12.47
N GLU A 288 -30.57 1.03 -13.34
CA GLU A 288 -30.28 0.46 -14.66
C GLU A 288 -29.57 -0.90 -14.53
N ARG A 289 -28.68 -1.06 -13.55
CA ARG A 289 -27.99 -2.33 -13.27
C ARG A 289 -28.95 -3.39 -12.72
N LEU A 290 -29.79 -3.04 -11.75
CA LEU A 290 -30.79 -3.92 -11.16
C LEU A 290 -31.78 -4.41 -12.22
N THR A 291 -32.48 -3.49 -12.88
CA THR A 291 -33.53 -3.83 -13.86
C THR A 291 -32.97 -4.36 -15.19
N GLY A 292 -31.82 -3.85 -15.63
CA GLY A 292 -31.22 -4.17 -16.93
C GLY A 292 -30.35 -5.43 -16.94
N THR A 293 -29.60 -5.69 -15.86
CA THR A 293 -28.67 -6.84 -15.80
C THR A 293 -29.03 -7.90 -14.77
N TYR A 294 -29.30 -7.52 -13.52
CA TYR A 294 -29.45 -8.51 -12.45
C TYR A 294 -30.81 -9.20 -12.52
N TRP A 295 -31.90 -8.44 -12.57
CA TRP A 295 -33.25 -8.97 -12.57
C TRP A 295 -33.66 -9.56 -13.91
N ARG A 296 -33.07 -9.12 -15.02
CA ARG A 296 -33.31 -9.72 -16.34
C ARG A 296 -32.68 -11.11 -16.46
N ASN A 297 -31.53 -11.33 -15.82
CA ASN A 297 -30.82 -12.61 -15.80
C ASN A 297 -31.26 -13.52 -14.65
N TYR A 298 -32.25 -13.12 -13.86
CA TYR A 298 -32.77 -13.92 -12.76
C TYR A 298 -33.86 -14.88 -13.25
N ASN A 299 -33.50 -16.17 -13.36
CA ASN A 299 -34.36 -17.20 -13.96
C ASN A 299 -35.72 -17.42 -13.25
N PRO A 300 -35.84 -17.33 -11.90
CA PRO A 300 -37.12 -17.56 -11.22
C PRO A 300 -38.22 -16.54 -11.56
N HIS A 301 -37.90 -15.24 -11.59
CA HIS A 301 -38.85 -14.19 -11.98
C HIS A 301 -38.14 -13.03 -12.73
N PRO A 302 -37.91 -13.19 -14.05
CA PRO A 302 -37.16 -12.21 -14.81
C PRO A 302 -37.94 -10.90 -14.96
N TRP A 303 -37.23 -9.78 -14.94
CA TRP A 303 -37.81 -8.47 -15.28
C TRP A 303 -38.27 -8.46 -16.75
N LYS A 304 -39.57 -8.31 -16.99
CA LYS A 304 -40.17 -8.43 -18.34
C LYS A 304 -40.17 -7.12 -19.13
N GLY A 305 -40.06 -5.98 -18.44
CA GLY A 305 -40.08 -4.65 -19.05
C GLY A 305 -38.73 -4.12 -19.52
N GLU A 306 -38.74 -2.92 -20.13
CA GLU A 306 -37.53 -2.13 -20.34
C GLU A 306 -36.89 -1.72 -19.00
N PRO A 307 -35.58 -1.41 -18.97
CA PRO A 307 -34.93 -0.90 -17.78
C PRO A 307 -35.65 0.35 -17.29
N PHE A 308 -35.97 0.38 -15.99
CA PHE A 308 -36.70 1.50 -15.42
C PHE A 308 -35.84 2.76 -15.45
N LYS A 309 -36.37 3.86 -15.99
CA LYS A 309 -35.68 5.16 -16.04
C LYS A 309 -36.48 6.18 -15.23
N ALA A 310 -35.88 6.64 -14.13
CA ALA A 310 -36.43 7.71 -13.32
C ALA A 310 -36.26 9.06 -14.04
N THR A 311 -37.24 9.43 -14.87
CA THR A 311 -37.20 10.64 -15.72
C THR A 311 -36.99 11.92 -14.91
N TYR A 312 -37.71 12.08 -13.80
CA TYR A 312 -37.59 13.23 -12.90
C TYR A 312 -36.18 13.38 -12.33
N LEU A 313 -35.58 12.28 -11.87
CA LEU A 313 -34.23 12.28 -11.31
C LEU A 313 -33.17 12.61 -12.37
N LEU A 314 -33.33 12.11 -13.60
CA LEU A 314 -32.42 12.44 -14.71
C LEU A 314 -32.52 13.92 -15.10
N GLN A 315 -33.73 14.48 -15.14
CA GLN A 315 -33.95 15.91 -15.36
C GLN A 315 -33.33 16.74 -14.23
N PHE A 316 -33.46 16.29 -12.98
CA PHE A 316 -32.84 16.92 -11.81
C PHE A 316 -31.31 16.91 -11.87
N LYS A 317 -30.71 15.75 -12.18
CA LYS A 317 -29.27 15.65 -12.45
C LYS A 317 -28.83 16.62 -13.54
N LYS A 318 -29.59 16.72 -14.63
CA LYS A 318 -29.28 17.66 -15.74
C LYS A 318 -29.28 19.10 -15.25
N ARG A 319 -30.30 19.53 -14.51
CA ARG A 319 -30.39 20.88 -13.95
C ARG A 319 -29.25 21.19 -12.98
N LEU A 320 -28.88 20.25 -12.10
CA LEU A 320 -27.74 20.41 -11.20
C LEU A 320 -26.43 20.62 -11.97
N ASN A 321 -26.20 19.82 -13.03
CA ASN A 321 -25.02 19.96 -13.89
C ASN A 321 -25.01 21.30 -14.63
N GLU A 322 -26.17 21.79 -15.11
CA GLU A 322 -26.31 23.12 -15.71
C GLU A 322 -25.91 24.22 -14.70
N ILE A 323 -26.41 24.17 -13.46
CA ILE A 323 -26.06 25.12 -12.39
C ILE A 323 -24.55 25.08 -12.07
N ILE A 324 -23.98 23.88 -11.95
CA ILE A 324 -22.54 23.70 -11.71
C ILE A 324 -21.74 24.31 -12.86
N SER A 325 -22.16 24.10 -14.10
CA SER A 325 -21.49 24.65 -15.29
C SER A 325 -21.53 26.18 -15.30
N ILE A 326 -22.69 26.78 -15.00
CA ILE A 326 -22.88 28.24 -14.94
C ILE A 326 -21.98 28.86 -13.85
N ARG A 327 -21.96 28.28 -12.64
CA ARG A 327 -21.11 28.80 -11.55
C ARG A 327 -19.62 28.60 -11.86
N SER A 328 -19.26 27.43 -12.39
CA SER A 328 -17.87 27.10 -12.70
C SER A 328 -17.32 27.99 -13.82
N SER A 329 -18.11 28.26 -14.85
CA SER A 329 -17.69 29.13 -15.95
C SER A 329 -17.51 30.57 -15.46
N TYR A 330 -18.42 31.09 -14.63
CA TYR A 330 -18.28 32.41 -14.03
C TYR A 330 -17.01 32.54 -13.16
N GLU A 331 -16.78 31.60 -12.23
CA GLU A 331 -15.59 31.58 -11.37
C GLU A 331 -14.29 31.51 -12.19
N GLN A 332 -14.29 30.72 -13.27
CA GLN A 332 -13.14 30.59 -14.16
C GLN A 332 -12.93 31.88 -14.98
N SER A 333 -13.98 32.51 -15.47
CA SER A 333 -13.91 33.80 -16.17
C SER A 333 -13.36 34.92 -15.27
N ILE A 334 -13.73 34.98 -13.99
CA ILE A 334 -13.18 35.96 -13.04
C ILE A 334 -11.68 35.77 -12.84
N ARG A 335 -11.19 34.52 -12.82
CA ARG A 335 -9.77 34.22 -12.60
C ARG A 335 -8.88 34.75 -13.71
N PHE A 336 -9.33 34.71 -14.96
CA PHE A 336 -8.57 35.21 -16.10
C PHE A 336 -8.78 36.72 -16.31
N SER A 337 -9.97 37.24 -16.01
CA SER A 337 -10.31 38.64 -16.25
C SER A 337 -9.39 39.64 -15.55
N SER A 338 -9.06 40.73 -16.25
CA SER A 338 -8.30 41.87 -15.73
C SER A 338 -9.04 42.60 -14.59
N THR A 339 -8.34 43.36 -13.76
CA THR A 339 -8.92 44.09 -12.61
C THR A 339 -10.09 45.00 -13.00
N THR A 340 -10.05 45.59 -14.19
CA THR A 340 -11.11 46.46 -14.74
C THR A 340 -12.35 45.67 -15.17
N ASN A 341 -12.19 44.46 -15.71
CA ASN A 341 -13.31 43.59 -16.08
C ASN A 341 -13.96 42.91 -14.87
N LYS A 342 -13.25 42.79 -13.74
CA LYS A 342 -13.80 42.24 -12.49
C LYS A 342 -14.94 43.10 -11.92
N GLU A 343 -14.92 44.41 -12.10
CA GLU A 343 -16.03 45.29 -11.69
C GLU A 343 -17.29 45.11 -12.56
N ASN A 344 -17.11 44.84 -13.86
CA ASN A 344 -18.20 44.53 -14.79
C ASN A 344 -18.78 43.13 -14.55
N LEU A 345 -17.97 42.20 -14.06
CA LEU A 345 -18.32 40.82 -13.72
C LEU A 345 -18.91 40.67 -12.32
N SER A 346 -19.49 41.71 -11.71
CA SER A 346 -20.10 41.57 -10.38
C SER A 346 -21.21 40.49 -10.37
N PRO A 347 -21.28 39.62 -9.34
CA PRO A 347 -22.19 38.47 -9.31
C PRO A 347 -23.66 38.90 -9.39
N LYS A 348 -23.97 40.07 -8.81
CA LYS A 348 -25.31 40.68 -8.85
C LYS A 348 -25.79 41.05 -10.26
N LYS A 349 -24.87 41.38 -11.18
CA LYS A 349 -25.21 41.71 -12.57
C LYS A 349 -25.28 40.46 -13.45
N VAL A 350 -24.33 39.55 -13.27
CA VAL A 350 -24.21 38.34 -14.08
C VAL A 350 -25.30 37.32 -13.75
N PHE A 351 -25.62 37.13 -12.47
CA PHE A 351 -26.67 36.20 -12.04
C PHE A 351 -28.06 36.84 -11.88
N ALA A 352 -28.24 38.11 -12.26
CA ALA A 352 -29.53 38.80 -12.19
C ALA A 352 -30.68 38.03 -12.85
N PRO A 353 -30.51 37.36 -14.02
CA PRO A 353 -31.57 36.58 -14.64
C PRO A 353 -32.05 35.39 -13.79
N PHE A 354 -31.20 34.87 -12.89
CA PHE A 354 -31.49 33.69 -12.07
C PHE A 354 -31.95 34.01 -10.65
N MET A 355 -31.77 35.25 -10.16
CA MET A 355 -32.11 35.61 -8.78
C MET A 355 -33.61 35.47 -8.46
N ASN A 356 -34.48 35.64 -9.46
CA ASN A 356 -35.93 35.52 -9.30
C ASN A 356 -36.46 34.11 -9.61
N LEU A 357 -35.58 33.15 -9.95
CA LEU A 357 -35.96 31.78 -10.31
C LEU A 357 -35.52 30.78 -9.25
N ASN A 358 -36.43 29.90 -8.84
CA ASN A 358 -36.11 28.74 -8.01
C ASN A 358 -35.39 27.68 -8.84
N ALA A 359 -34.07 27.80 -8.97
CA ALA A 359 -33.25 26.92 -9.82
C ALA A 359 -33.32 25.42 -9.46
N ILE A 360 -33.72 25.10 -8.23
CA ILE A 360 -33.74 23.74 -7.66
C ILE A 360 -35.05 23.00 -7.96
N GLN A 361 -36.16 23.71 -8.11
CA GLN A 361 -37.47 23.12 -8.38
C GLN A 361 -37.64 22.96 -9.88
N ILE A 362 -37.89 21.72 -10.31
CA ILE A 362 -38.07 21.39 -11.73
C ILE A 362 -39.54 21.12 -11.96
N ASP A 363 -40.18 22.04 -12.64
CA ASP A 363 -41.51 21.86 -13.20
C ASP A 363 -41.41 21.98 -14.72
N PRO A 364 -42.04 21.08 -15.50
CA PRO A 364 -42.05 21.18 -16.96
C PRO A 364 -42.55 22.54 -17.49
N TYR A 365 -43.37 23.25 -16.71
CA TYR A 365 -43.90 24.56 -17.03
C TYR A 365 -42.91 25.71 -16.78
N THR A 366 -41.92 25.53 -15.91
CA THR A 366 -40.91 26.55 -15.57
C THR A 366 -39.62 26.41 -16.38
N ASP A 367 -39.44 25.28 -17.09
CA ASP A 367 -38.27 25.02 -17.94
C ASP A 367 -38.04 26.09 -19.02
N SER A 368 -39.11 26.61 -19.63
CA SER A 368 -38.99 27.68 -20.63
C SER A 368 -38.40 28.97 -20.04
N GLN A 369 -38.72 29.27 -18.78
CA GLN A 369 -38.19 30.46 -18.10
C GLN A 369 -36.71 30.25 -17.75
N TRP A 370 -36.33 29.04 -17.34
CA TRP A 370 -34.94 28.67 -17.09
C TRP A 370 -34.06 28.82 -18.34
N TYR A 371 -34.49 28.26 -19.47
CA TYR A 371 -33.72 28.37 -20.72
C TYR A 371 -33.64 29.81 -21.25
N SER A 372 -34.67 30.62 -21.03
CA SER A 372 -34.62 32.06 -21.32
C SER A 372 -33.58 32.78 -20.44
N ALA A 373 -33.54 32.50 -19.13
CA ALA A 373 -32.55 33.07 -18.23
C ALA A 373 -31.11 32.63 -18.59
N MET A 374 -30.94 31.36 -18.98
CA MET A 374 -29.66 30.82 -19.47
C MET A 374 -29.18 31.57 -20.71
N ASN A 375 -30.06 31.81 -21.70
CA ASN A 375 -29.69 32.57 -22.89
C ASN A 375 -29.33 34.03 -22.56
N GLN A 376 -30.01 34.66 -21.61
CA GLN A 376 -29.66 36.01 -21.15
C GLN A 376 -28.28 36.05 -20.49
N PHE A 377 -27.96 35.05 -19.65
CA PHE A 377 -26.64 34.90 -19.05
C PHE A 377 -25.54 34.72 -20.11
N GLU A 378 -25.74 33.82 -21.09
CA GLU A 378 -24.76 33.60 -22.17
C GLU A 378 -24.52 34.87 -23.00
N ASN A 379 -25.57 35.65 -23.28
CA ASN A 379 -25.44 36.93 -23.99
C ASN A 379 -24.64 37.97 -23.20
N LEU A 380 -24.85 38.07 -21.88
CA LEU A 380 -24.09 38.98 -21.01
C LEU A 380 -22.60 38.61 -20.98
N MET A 381 -22.31 37.31 -20.94
CA MET A 381 -20.95 36.80 -20.84
C MET A 381 -20.20 36.77 -22.18
N THR A 382 -20.89 36.82 -23.32
CA THR A 382 -20.28 36.75 -24.68
C THR A 382 -19.12 37.72 -24.89
N ASN A 383 -19.23 38.96 -24.42
CA ASN A 383 -18.14 39.95 -24.56
C ASN A 383 -16.97 39.63 -23.63
N THR A 384 -17.25 39.23 -22.39
CA THR A 384 -16.21 38.82 -21.43
C THR A 384 -15.50 37.55 -21.88
N ASP A 385 -16.19 36.67 -22.58
CA ASP A 385 -15.64 35.41 -23.09
C ASP A 385 -14.60 35.63 -24.18
N ARG A 386 -14.78 36.64 -25.05
CA ARG A 386 -13.78 36.98 -26.06
C ARG A 386 -12.49 37.49 -25.42
N ASP A 387 -12.60 38.30 -24.38
CA ASP A 387 -11.45 38.79 -23.62
C ASP A 387 -10.75 37.64 -22.89
N VAL A 388 -11.52 36.79 -22.21
CA VAL A 388 -11.01 35.60 -21.51
C VAL A 388 -10.39 34.59 -22.48
N ALA A 389 -10.98 34.39 -23.67
CA ALA A 389 -10.41 33.54 -24.72
C ALA A 389 -9.06 34.05 -25.20
N LYS A 390 -8.88 35.37 -25.34
CA LYS A 390 -7.59 35.97 -25.68
C LYS A 390 -6.54 35.71 -24.59
N GLN A 391 -6.89 35.92 -23.32
CA GLN A 391 -6.00 35.66 -22.20
C GLN A 391 -5.66 34.17 -22.05
N LEU A 392 -6.64 33.28 -22.26
CA LEU A 392 -6.44 31.83 -22.30
C LEU A 392 -5.50 31.44 -23.44
N ARG A 393 -5.66 32.02 -24.62
CA ARG A 393 -4.76 31.82 -25.75
C ARG A 393 -3.33 32.22 -25.41
N GLU A 394 -3.13 33.39 -24.82
CA GLU A 394 -1.81 33.85 -24.34
C GLU A 394 -1.24 32.87 -23.31
N HIS A 395 -2.05 32.41 -22.35
CA HIS A 395 -1.67 31.39 -21.37
C HIS A 395 -1.24 30.07 -22.03
N PHE A 396 -2.04 29.53 -22.95
CA PHE A 396 -1.69 28.29 -23.68
C PHE A 396 -0.46 28.44 -24.57
N GLN A 397 -0.20 29.63 -25.12
CA GLN A 397 1.03 29.90 -25.85
C GLN A 397 2.26 29.78 -24.96
N THR A 398 2.20 30.24 -23.71
CA THR A 398 3.32 30.07 -22.75
C THR A 398 3.56 28.61 -22.38
N ILE A 399 2.50 27.80 -22.34
CA ILE A 399 2.55 26.38 -21.92
C ILE A 399 2.74 25.42 -23.10
N ARG A 400 2.79 25.94 -24.34
CA ARG A 400 2.90 25.12 -25.57
C ARG A 400 4.09 24.15 -25.57
N SER A 401 5.15 24.44 -24.83
CA SER A 401 6.32 23.55 -24.68
C SER A 401 6.06 22.33 -23.78
N ASN A 402 5.01 22.34 -22.95
CA ASN A 402 4.65 21.27 -22.03
C ASN A 402 3.23 20.72 -22.31
N PRO A 403 3.11 19.66 -23.12
CA PRO A 403 1.81 19.10 -23.53
C PRO A 403 0.99 18.52 -22.37
N GLN A 404 1.65 18.00 -21.32
CA GLN A 404 0.93 17.43 -20.17
C GLN A 404 0.31 18.53 -19.31
N GLN A 405 1.01 19.64 -19.11
CA GLN A 405 0.45 20.80 -18.40
C GLN A 405 -0.71 21.42 -19.20
N MET A 406 -0.58 21.46 -20.53
CA MET A 406 -1.66 21.90 -21.41
C MET A 406 -2.92 21.04 -21.19
N LEU A 407 -2.80 19.70 -21.23
CA LEU A 407 -3.92 18.79 -20.93
C LEU A 407 -4.54 19.03 -19.55
N VAL A 408 -3.73 19.24 -18.51
CA VAL A 408 -4.23 19.54 -17.16
C VAL A 408 -5.02 20.84 -17.13
N ASP A 409 -4.53 21.89 -17.79
CA ASP A 409 -5.21 23.18 -17.85
C ASP A 409 -6.51 23.10 -18.68
N PHE A 410 -6.50 22.38 -19.81
CA PHE A 410 -7.72 22.10 -20.58
C PHE A 410 -8.78 21.37 -19.74
N LYS A 411 -8.38 20.40 -18.90
CA LYS A 411 -9.31 19.73 -17.97
C LYS A 411 -9.79 20.67 -16.87
N ARG A 412 -8.90 21.51 -16.32
CA ARG A 412 -9.24 22.45 -15.25
C ARG A 412 -10.27 23.48 -15.70
N TYR A 413 -10.18 23.92 -16.95
CA TYR A 413 -11.04 24.94 -17.54
C TYR A 413 -12.07 24.35 -18.51
N SER A 414 -12.46 23.08 -18.34
CA SER A 414 -13.38 22.39 -19.24
C SER A 414 -14.70 23.14 -19.42
N ASP A 415 -15.27 23.63 -18.32
CA ASP A 415 -16.59 24.28 -18.29
C ASP A 415 -16.56 25.63 -19.01
N LEU A 416 -15.42 26.34 -18.95
CA LEU A 416 -15.18 27.58 -19.68
C LEU A 416 -14.95 27.33 -21.17
N ILE A 417 -14.17 26.31 -21.52
CA ILE A 417 -13.82 25.98 -22.92
C ILE A 417 -15.02 25.42 -23.69
N GLN A 418 -15.99 24.81 -23.01
CA GLN A 418 -17.21 24.32 -23.64
C GLN A 418 -18.14 25.42 -24.16
N ARG A 419 -17.97 26.67 -23.68
CA ARG A 419 -18.81 27.80 -24.10
C ARG A 419 -18.54 28.17 -25.55
N GLU A 420 -19.60 28.43 -26.31
CA GLU A 420 -19.53 28.48 -27.77
C GLU A 420 -18.53 29.51 -28.32
N THR A 421 -18.46 30.68 -27.69
CA THR A 421 -17.52 31.77 -28.02
C THR A 421 -16.07 31.34 -27.86
N ILE A 422 -15.71 30.86 -26.67
CA ILE A 422 -14.36 30.42 -26.30
C ILE A 422 -13.97 29.17 -27.10
N ARG A 423 -14.92 28.26 -27.32
CA ARG A 423 -14.74 27.02 -28.08
C ARG A 423 -14.35 27.29 -29.55
N LYS A 424 -14.96 28.31 -30.16
CA LYS A 424 -14.64 28.76 -31.52
C LYS A 424 -13.31 29.51 -31.56
N ASP A 425 -13.06 30.39 -30.60
CA ASP A 425 -11.82 31.16 -30.57
C ASP A 425 -10.60 30.25 -30.29
N LEU A 426 -10.69 29.24 -29.42
CA LEU A 426 -9.60 28.31 -29.13
C LEU A 426 -9.51 27.11 -30.09
N ALA A 427 -10.09 27.20 -31.30
CA ALA A 427 -10.10 26.08 -32.24
C ALA A 427 -8.69 25.57 -32.58
N SER A 428 -7.72 26.46 -32.82
CA SER A 428 -6.35 26.07 -33.18
C SER A 428 -5.60 25.35 -32.05
N GLU A 429 -5.84 25.75 -30.81
CA GLU A 429 -5.25 25.19 -29.59
C GLU A 429 -5.88 23.84 -29.27
N ARG A 430 -7.18 23.69 -29.55
CA ARG A 430 -7.91 22.41 -29.47
C ARG A 430 -7.46 21.42 -30.53
N GLU A 431 -7.16 21.88 -31.75
CA GLU A 431 -6.54 21.04 -32.79
C GLU A 431 -5.12 20.59 -32.41
N LEU A 432 -4.32 21.47 -31.78
CA LEU A 432 -3.04 21.09 -31.21
C LEU A 432 -3.19 20.02 -30.11
N LEU A 433 -4.18 20.19 -29.22
CA LEU A 433 -4.50 19.19 -28.19
C LEU A 433 -4.92 17.86 -28.79
N LEU A 434 -5.72 17.88 -29.87
CA LEU A 434 -6.13 16.68 -30.59
C LEU A 434 -4.91 15.94 -31.17
N GLY A 435 -3.97 16.67 -31.78
CA GLY A 435 -2.71 16.09 -32.25
C GLY A 435 -1.88 15.47 -31.13
N GLN A 436 -1.87 16.10 -29.94
CA GLN A 436 -1.22 15.55 -28.76
C GLN A 436 -1.92 14.28 -28.25
N LEU A 437 -3.25 14.26 -28.16
CA LEU A 437 -4.01 13.07 -27.73
C LEU A 437 -3.83 11.91 -28.70
N GLU A 438 -3.73 12.18 -30.01
CA GLU A 438 -3.38 11.17 -30.99
C GLU A 438 -1.98 10.59 -30.75
N SER A 439 -0.99 11.46 -30.51
CA SER A 439 0.36 11.04 -30.13
C SER A 439 0.35 10.20 -28.85
N ASP A 440 -0.38 10.64 -27.83
CA ASP A 440 -0.51 9.93 -26.55
C ASP A 440 -1.13 8.54 -26.75
N ILE A 441 -2.20 8.40 -27.56
CA ILE A 441 -2.77 7.08 -27.88
C ILE A 441 -1.75 6.21 -28.61
N ARG A 442 -0.96 6.75 -29.55
CA ARG A 442 0.11 5.99 -30.21
C ARG A 442 1.15 5.51 -29.20
N THR A 443 1.60 6.39 -28.29
CA THR A 443 2.53 5.98 -27.22
C THR A 443 1.94 4.92 -26.29
N LEU A 444 0.65 5.00 -25.95
CA LEU A 444 -0.04 3.99 -25.15
C LEU A 444 -0.21 2.68 -25.91
N THR A 445 -0.40 2.74 -27.22
CA THR A 445 -0.43 1.56 -28.10
C THR A 445 0.95 0.92 -28.18
N ASP A 446 2.02 1.70 -28.24
CA ASP A 446 3.40 1.21 -28.20
C ASP A 446 3.75 0.63 -26.81
N GLU A 447 3.32 1.28 -25.72
CA GLU A 447 3.43 0.75 -24.35
C GLU A 447 2.69 -0.60 -24.26
N PHE A 448 1.49 -0.71 -24.82
CA PHE A 448 0.74 -1.97 -24.89
C PHE A 448 1.44 -3.04 -25.75
N ASN A 449 1.94 -2.68 -26.93
CA ASN A 449 2.69 -3.60 -27.79
C ASN A 449 4.01 -4.06 -27.13
N ASN A 450 4.63 -3.23 -26.32
CA ASN A 450 5.81 -3.62 -25.53
C ASN A 450 5.44 -4.56 -24.37
N LEU A 451 4.27 -4.37 -23.76
CA LEU A 451 3.70 -5.28 -22.75
C LEU A 451 3.39 -6.65 -23.33
N THR A 452 2.74 -6.71 -24.50
CA THR A 452 2.36 -7.97 -25.16
C THR A 452 3.57 -8.77 -25.62
N ASN A 453 4.61 -8.11 -26.14
CA ASN A 453 5.80 -8.76 -26.68
C ASN A 453 6.85 -9.17 -25.63
N GLY A 454 6.60 -8.94 -24.33
CA GLY A 454 7.52 -9.35 -23.26
C GLY A 454 8.90 -8.66 -23.28
N ARG A 455 9.08 -7.60 -24.08
CA ARG A 455 10.34 -6.83 -24.17
C ARG A 455 10.59 -5.90 -22.97
N MET A 456 9.71 -5.95 -21.96
CA MET A 456 9.92 -5.31 -20.67
C MET A 456 10.97 -6.06 -19.84
N GLY A 457 12.23 -5.82 -20.18
CA GLY A 457 13.39 -6.36 -19.48
C GLY A 457 14.72 -5.85 -20.03
N VAL A 458 14.73 -5.34 -21.26
CA VAL A 458 15.96 -4.85 -21.91
C VAL A 458 15.74 -3.41 -22.39
N GLY A 459 16.12 -2.45 -21.54
CA GLY A 459 16.35 -1.06 -21.93
C GLY A 459 15.10 -0.22 -22.22
N GLY A 460 14.51 0.37 -21.18
CA GLY A 460 13.50 1.42 -21.34
C GLY A 460 13.15 2.09 -20.01
N LYS A 461 13.31 3.41 -19.93
CA LYS A 461 13.29 4.28 -18.74
C LYS A 461 11.99 4.35 -17.91
N LYS A 462 11.10 3.35 -17.99
CA LYS A 462 10.01 3.10 -17.04
C LYS A 462 9.80 1.60 -16.94
N SER A 463 10.77 0.92 -16.32
CA SER A 463 10.49 -0.39 -15.73
C SER A 463 9.23 -0.22 -14.89
N ILE A 464 8.19 -1.01 -15.13
CA ILE A 464 7.15 -1.22 -14.11
C ILE A 464 7.94 -1.42 -12.84
N THR A 465 7.74 -0.53 -11.87
CA THR A 465 8.32 -0.71 -10.55
C THR A 465 7.85 -2.08 -10.11
N ARG A 466 8.74 -3.08 -10.24
CA ARG A 466 8.62 -4.37 -9.57
C ARG A 466 8.73 -3.99 -8.10
N GLY A 467 7.61 -3.52 -7.56
CA GLY A 467 7.44 -3.37 -6.13
C GLY A 467 7.87 -4.72 -5.57
N VAL A 468 8.75 -4.69 -4.57
CA VAL A 468 9.19 -5.88 -3.88
C VAL A 468 7.93 -6.69 -3.56
N ASN A 469 7.87 -7.95 -4.03
CA ASN A 469 6.75 -8.89 -3.93
C ASN A 469 5.68 -8.89 -5.04
N ARG A 470 5.75 -8.06 -6.10
CA ARG A 470 4.76 -8.14 -7.19
C ARG A 470 5.09 -9.24 -8.20
N THR A 471 4.14 -10.13 -8.44
CA THR A 471 4.29 -11.24 -9.39
C THR A 471 4.22 -10.74 -10.83
N VAL A 472 4.84 -11.46 -11.77
CA VAL A 472 4.90 -11.05 -13.18
C VAL A 472 3.50 -10.84 -13.76
N ILE A 473 2.58 -11.73 -13.43
CA ILE A 473 1.21 -11.72 -13.98
C ILE A 473 0.40 -10.58 -13.37
N ALA A 474 0.43 -10.40 -12.05
CA ALA A 474 -0.26 -9.26 -11.43
C ALA A 474 0.30 -7.90 -11.88
N GLY A 475 1.62 -7.82 -12.14
CA GLY A 475 2.25 -6.62 -12.69
C GLY A 475 1.78 -6.32 -14.12
N LEU A 476 1.68 -7.35 -14.96
CA LEU A 476 1.18 -7.23 -16.34
C LEU A 476 -0.30 -6.80 -16.39
N LEU A 477 -1.16 -7.43 -15.57
CA LEU A 477 -2.58 -7.12 -15.53
C LEU A 477 -2.84 -5.70 -14.99
N ASP A 478 -2.08 -5.25 -14.00
CA ASP A 478 -2.22 -3.89 -13.48
C ASP A 478 -1.67 -2.84 -14.45
N ALA A 479 -0.54 -3.08 -15.12
CA ALA A 479 -0.05 -2.20 -16.16
C ALA A 479 -1.08 -2.03 -17.30
N SER A 480 -1.74 -3.13 -17.70
CA SER A 480 -2.87 -3.09 -18.63
C SER A 480 -4.02 -2.22 -18.10
N ARG A 481 -4.40 -2.36 -16.82
CA ARG A 481 -5.47 -1.55 -16.19
C ARG A 481 -5.10 -0.07 -16.09
N GLN A 482 -3.84 0.25 -15.85
CA GLN A 482 -3.33 1.62 -15.85
C GLN A 482 -3.43 2.24 -17.24
N ILE A 483 -3.03 1.51 -18.29
CA ILE A 483 -3.19 1.98 -19.68
C ILE A 483 -4.68 2.16 -20.00
N GLU A 484 -5.55 1.20 -19.64
CA GLU A 484 -7.00 1.31 -19.86
C GLU A 484 -7.58 2.56 -19.20
N THR A 485 -7.14 2.87 -17.98
CA THR A 485 -7.59 4.07 -17.25
C THR A 485 -7.16 5.35 -17.96
N LYS A 486 -5.92 5.41 -18.47
CA LYS A 486 -5.45 6.55 -19.27
C LYS A 486 -6.25 6.68 -20.58
N VAL A 487 -6.51 5.57 -21.27
CA VAL A 487 -7.32 5.55 -22.51
C VAL A 487 -8.75 6.01 -22.23
N ASN A 488 -9.37 5.54 -21.16
CA ASN A 488 -10.70 5.98 -20.73
C ASN A 488 -10.73 7.49 -20.47
N ASN A 489 -9.72 8.03 -19.77
CA ASN A 489 -9.63 9.47 -19.54
C ASN A 489 -9.50 10.25 -20.87
N ILE A 490 -8.71 9.76 -21.82
CA ILE A 490 -8.59 10.39 -23.15
C ILE A 490 -9.94 10.39 -23.89
N ILE A 491 -10.71 9.29 -23.81
CA ILE A 491 -12.05 9.22 -24.41
C ILE A 491 -12.98 10.24 -23.73
N THR A 492 -13.09 10.20 -22.40
CA THR A 492 -14.02 11.06 -21.65
C THR A 492 -13.68 12.54 -21.76
N ASP A 493 -12.40 12.89 -21.64
CA ASP A 493 -11.94 14.28 -21.69
C ASP A 493 -11.96 14.79 -23.14
N GLY A 494 -11.56 13.93 -24.09
CA GLY A 494 -11.61 14.26 -25.51
C GLY A 494 -13.04 14.47 -26.02
N GLU A 495 -14.02 13.70 -25.57
CA GLU A 495 -15.42 13.87 -25.99
C GLU A 495 -15.97 15.21 -25.50
N LYS A 496 -15.69 15.55 -24.23
CA LYS A 496 -16.09 16.82 -23.62
C LYS A 496 -15.42 18.03 -24.25
N LEU A 497 -14.15 17.91 -24.65
CA LEU A 497 -13.34 19.05 -25.08
C LEU A 497 -13.22 19.19 -26.60
N LEU A 498 -13.40 18.12 -27.38
CA LEU A 498 -13.05 18.04 -28.81
C LEU A 498 -14.12 17.33 -29.67
N GLY A 499 -15.28 16.95 -29.11
CA GLY A 499 -16.28 16.14 -29.80
C GLY A 499 -16.87 16.73 -31.11
N ASP A 500 -16.77 18.04 -31.31
CA ASP A 500 -17.18 18.77 -32.51
C ASP A 500 -16.13 18.79 -33.64
N LEU A 501 -14.86 18.47 -33.34
CA LEU A 501 -13.80 18.43 -34.34
C LEU A 501 -13.90 17.14 -35.15
N SER A 502 -13.87 17.26 -36.48
CA SER A 502 -13.93 16.10 -37.40
C SER A 502 -12.80 15.09 -37.16
N GLY A 503 -11.63 15.56 -36.74
CA GLY A 503 -10.48 14.70 -36.40
C GLY A 503 -10.66 13.88 -35.13
N TYR A 504 -11.54 14.27 -34.20
CA TYR A 504 -11.77 13.54 -32.94
C TYR A 504 -12.39 12.16 -33.17
N ALA A 505 -13.27 12.00 -34.16
CA ALA A 505 -13.89 10.71 -34.46
C ALA A 505 -12.86 9.60 -34.73
N ARG A 506 -11.75 9.93 -35.39
CA ARG A 506 -10.63 9.00 -35.65
C ARG A 506 -9.82 8.69 -34.38
N VAL A 507 -9.56 9.69 -33.55
CA VAL A 507 -8.85 9.52 -32.26
C VAL A 507 -9.69 8.66 -31.30
N ALA A 508 -10.99 8.91 -31.24
CA ALA A 508 -11.94 8.15 -30.43
C ALA A 508 -12.08 6.69 -30.89
N SER A 509 -12.08 6.41 -32.20
CA SER A 509 -12.14 5.04 -32.70
C SER A 509 -10.86 4.26 -32.36
N LEU A 510 -9.68 4.87 -32.53
CA LEU A 510 -8.39 4.28 -32.13
C LEU A 510 -8.34 4.01 -30.62
N ALA A 511 -8.77 4.95 -29.79
CA ALA A 511 -8.83 4.77 -28.34
C ALA A 511 -9.81 3.66 -27.92
N LYS A 512 -10.99 3.59 -28.53
CA LYS A 512 -11.99 2.53 -28.27
C LYS A 512 -11.47 1.15 -28.70
N GLN A 513 -10.76 1.07 -29.83
CA GLN A 513 -10.12 -0.17 -30.27
C GLN A 513 -9.04 -0.62 -29.28
N LEU A 514 -8.11 0.27 -28.90
CA LEU A 514 -7.08 -0.03 -27.91
C LEU A 514 -7.68 -0.48 -26.57
N LYS A 515 -8.78 0.16 -26.12
CA LYS A 515 -9.51 -0.27 -24.92
C LYS A 515 -10.05 -1.69 -25.06
N GLN A 516 -10.66 -2.02 -26.19
CA GLN A 516 -11.20 -3.36 -26.44
C GLN A 516 -10.08 -4.41 -26.49
N ASP A 517 -8.96 -4.08 -27.14
CA ASP A 517 -7.78 -4.95 -27.23
C ASP A 517 -7.16 -5.20 -25.85
N LEU A 518 -7.08 -4.18 -24.99
CA LEU A 518 -6.63 -4.31 -23.59
C LEU A 518 -7.54 -5.24 -22.78
N ILE A 519 -8.87 -5.09 -22.90
CA ILE A 519 -9.84 -5.93 -22.18
C ILE A 519 -9.75 -7.38 -22.65
N ASN A 520 -9.66 -7.61 -23.96
CA ASN A 520 -9.54 -8.95 -24.54
C ASN A 520 -8.22 -9.61 -24.11
N TRP A 521 -7.09 -8.91 -24.28
CA TRP A 521 -5.78 -9.42 -23.88
C TRP A 521 -5.71 -9.78 -22.39
N ARG A 522 -6.31 -8.96 -21.53
CA ARG A 522 -6.35 -9.21 -20.08
C ARG A 522 -7.15 -10.47 -19.74
N LYS A 523 -8.29 -10.66 -20.39
CA LYS A 523 -9.11 -11.89 -20.25
C LYS A 523 -8.34 -13.11 -20.74
N ASP A 524 -7.67 -13.01 -21.87
CA ASP A 524 -6.90 -14.12 -22.46
C ASP A 524 -5.69 -14.47 -21.59
N LYS A 525 -4.93 -13.49 -21.10
CA LYS A 525 -3.80 -13.73 -20.19
C LYS A 525 -4.22 -14.32 -18.85
N PHE A 526 -5.36 -13.89 -18.30
CA PHE A 526 -5.90 -14.50 -17.09
C PHE A 526 -6.34 -15.95 -17.34
N ARG A 527 -6.95 -16.23 -18.50
CA ARG A 527 -7.34 -17.59 -18.90
C ARG A 527 -6.13 -18.50 -19.11
N GLU A 528 -5.10 -18.02 -19.80
CA GLU A 528 -3.82 -18.71 -20.01
C GLU A 528 -3.20 -19.07 -18.66
N TRP A 529 -3.09 -18.10 -17.73
CA TRP A 529 -2.61 -18.39 -16.38
C TRP A 529 -3.47 -19.43 -15.63
N CYS A 530 -4.80 -19.35 -15.72
CA CYS A 530 -5.68 -20.35 -15.10
C CYS A 530 -5.42 -21.74 -15.68
N GLN A 531 -5.25 -21.87 -16.99
CA GLN A 531 -4.96 -23.13 -17.66
C GLN A 531 -3.58 -23.67 -17.26
N ASP A 532 -2.55 -22.82 -17.30
CA ASP A 532 -1.17 -23.20 -16.94
C ASP A 532 -1.07 -23.63 -15.47
N THR A 533 -1.74 -22.91 -14.56
CA THR A 533 -1.76 -23.26 -13.14
C THR A 533 -2.54 -24.54 -12.87
N ILE A 534 -3.67 -24.76 -13.53
CA ILE A 534 -4.41 -26.02 -13.41
C ILE A 534 -3.59 -27.18 -13.98
N HIS A 535 -2.96 -27.02 -15.14
CA HIS A 535 -2.04 -28.01 -15.70
C HIS A 535 -0.85 -28.30 -14.77
N ALA A 536 -0.29 -27.27 -14.14
CA ALA A 536 0.79 -27.44 -13.18
C ALA A 536 0.35 -28.14 -11.89
N ILE A 537 -0.90 -27.98 -11.47
CA ILE A 537 -1.49 -28.74 -10.35
C ILE A 537 -1.71 -30.20 -10.75
N ASP A 538 -2.09 -30.45 -12.01
CA ASP A 538 -2.43 -31.79 -12.52
C ASP A 538 -1.22 -32.65 -12.90
N ASP A 539 -0.07 -32.03 -13.23
CA ASP A 539 1.16 -32.76 -13.57
C ASP A 539 1.93 -33.17 -12.29
N PRO A 540 2.00 -34.47 -11.95
CA PRO A 540 2.70 -34.96 -10.76
C PRO A 540 4.22 -34.78 -10.82
N LYS A 541 4.80 -34.42 -11.98
CA LYS A 541 6.23 -34.14 -12.12
C LYS A 541 6.58 -32.67 -11.82
N GLN A 542 5.60 -31.78 -11.70
CA GLN A 542 5.83 -30.37 -11.41
C GLN A 542 5.77 -30.09 -9.90
N GLU A 543 6.65 -29.19 -9.44
CA GLU A 543 6.85 -28.75 -8.04
C GLU A 543 5.61 -28.13 -7.36
N LEU A 544 4.49 -28.01 -8.10
CA LEU A 544 3.21 -27.50 -7.62
C LEU A 544 2.30 -28.62 -7.09
N SER A 545 2.50 -29.84 -7.56
CA SER A 545 1.86 -31.00 -6.97
C SER A 545 2.50 -31.22 -5.60
N LEU A 546 1.79 -30.80 -4.55
CA LEU A 546 2.09 -31.27 -3.21
C LEU A 546 1.81 -32.77 -3.24
N GLU A 547 2.82 -33.57 -3.56
CA GLU A 547 2.81 -34.98 -3.24
C GLU A 547 2.67 -35.04 -1.72
N THR A 548 1.43 -35.18 -1.25
CA THR A 548 1.09 -35.40 0.15
C THR A 548 1.81 -36.64 0.71
N SER A 549 2.40 -37.48 -0.14
CA SER A 549 3.21 -38.66 0.17
C SER A 549 4.70 -38.57 -0.20
N GLY A 550 5.19 -37.42 -0.70
CA GLY A 550 6.57 -37.22 -1.18
C GLY A 550 7.59 -37.02 -0.06
N ARG A 551 8.90 -37.12 -0.36
CA ARG A 551 9.98 -36.86 0.62
C ARG A 551 9.96 -35.36 0.95
N LEU A 552 10.33 -34.95 2.16
CA LEU A 552 10.35 -33.51 2.52
C LEU A 552 11.61 -32.80 1.99
N MET A 553 12.73 -33.53 1.99
CA MET A 553 14.02 -33.06 1.51
C MET A 553 14.70 -34.17 0.72
N GLU A 554 15.31 -33.82 -0.40
CA GLU A 554 16.13 -34.73 -1.20
C GLU A 554 17.55 -34.17 -1.31
N LEU A 555 18.53 -35.06 -1.08
CA LEU A 555 19.93 -34.79 -1.40
C LEU A 555 20.13 -35.18 -2.87
N ASP A 556 20.36 -34.18 -3.72
CA ASP A 556 20.66 -34.44 -5.12
C ASP A 556 21.95 -35.26 -5.22
N SER A 557 21.89 -36.45 -5.81
CA SER A 557 23.02 -37.38 -5.88
C SER A 557 24.15 -36.89 -6.79
N ARG A 558 23.92 -35.85 -7.59
CA ARG A 558 24.92 -35.22 -8.48
C ARG A 558 25.62 -34.03 -7.83
N ASP A 559 24.85 -33.17 -7.16
CA ASP A 559 25.35 -31.89 -6.62
C ASP A 559 25.59 -31.93 -5.10
N GLY A 560 25.11 -32.96 -4.39
CA GLY A 560 25.18 -33.04 -2.92
C GLY A 560 24.35 -31.99 -2.18
N LYS A 561 23.57 -31.16 -2.91
CA LYS A 561 22.77 -30.07 -2.36
C LYS A 561 21.44 -30.59 -1.81
N LEU A 562 21.03 -30.01 -0.69
CA LEU A 562 19.73 -30.26 -0.08
C LEU A 562 18.67 -29.42 -0.80
N ARG A 563 17.68 -30.06 -1.42
CA ARG A 563 16.49 -29.41 -1.98
C ARG A 563 15.28 -29.79 -1.15
N VAL A 564 14.50 -28.78 -0.77
CA VAL A 564 13.21 -28.97 -0.11
C VAL A 564 12.18 -29.15 -1.20
N LEU A 565 11.32 -30.16 -1.09
CA LEU A 565 10.23 -30.43 -2.03
C LEU A 565 9.03 -29.48 -1.84
N TYR A 566 9.28 -28.31 -1.25
CA TYR A 566 8.38 -27.17 -1.20
C TYR A 566 8.82 -26.18 -2.28
N GLY A 567 8.20 -26.28 -3.47
CA GLY A 567 8.63 -25.55 -4.65
C GLY A 567 8.51 -24.03 -4.49
N ASP A 568 9.52 -23.29 -4.94
CA ASP A 568 9.48 -21.81 -5.04
C ASP A 568 8.29 -21.33 -5.89
N ARG A 569 7.80 -22.18 -6.80
CA ARG A 569 6.59 -21.94 -7.58
C ARG A 569 5.33 -21.88 -6.71
N LEU A 570 5.21 -22.67 -5.65
CA LEU A 570 4.06 -22.63 -4.74
C LEU A 570 4.01 -21.30 -3.98
N VAL A 571 5.15 -20.79 -3.51
CA VAL A 571 5.24 -19.44 -2.91
C VAL A 571 4.83 -18.36 -3.91
N THR A 572 5.30 -18.51 -5.15
CA THR A 572 4.91 -17.61 -6.24
C THR A 572 3.40 -17.67 -6.49
N LEU A 573 2.79 -18.87 -6.49
CA LEU A 573 1.35 -19.06 -6.65
C LEU A 573 0.54 -18.43 -5.50
N LEU A 574 0.99 -18.60 -4.25
CA LEU A 574 0.34 -17.97 -3.08
C LEU A 574 0.29 -16.44 -3.24
N ASN A 575 1.38 -15.83 -3.71
CA ASN A 575 1.45 -14.40 -3.98
C ASN A 575 0.61 -13.99 -5.20
N GLU A 576 0.61 -14.79 -6.28
CA GLU A 576 -0.21 -14.56 -7.48
C GLU A 576 -1.69 -14.54 -7.10
N VAL A 577 -2.17 -15.56 -6.38
CA VAL A 577 -3.57 -15.71 -5.98
C VAL A 577 -4.02 -14.59 -5.05
N ARG A 578 -3.18 -14.19 -4.08
CA ARG A 578 -3.45 -13.03 -3.23
C ARG A 578 -3.61 -11.75 -4.05
N GLN A 579 -2.71 -11.52 -5.01
CA GLN A 579 -2.72 -10.32 -5.84
C GLN A 579 -3.89 -10.31 -6.82
N LEU A 580 -4.20 -11.43 -7.46
CA LEU A 580 -5.33 -11.57 -8.39
C LEU A 580 -6.67 -11.40 -7.69
N SER A 581 -6.81 -11.96 -6.48
CA SER A 581 -7.99 -11.74 -5.63
C SER A 581 -8.14 -10.27 -5.26
N SER A 582 -7.05 -9.58 -4.88
CA SER A 582 -7.08 -8.14 -4.59
C SER A 582 -7.43 -7.26 -5.81
N LEU A 583 -7.14 -7.75 -7.03
CA LEU A 583 -7.51 -7.07 -8.27
C LEU A 583 -8.97 -7.32 -8.68
N GLY A 584 -9.68 -8.22 -7.99
CA GLY A 584 -11.08 -8.56 -8.24
C GLY A 584 -11.30 -9.67 -9.27
N TYR A 585 -10.32 -10.56 -9.50
CA TYR A 585 -10.49 -11.72 -10.38
C TYR A 585 -11.05 -12.93 -9.62
N ASP A 586 -12.00 -13.62 -10.25
CA ASP A 586 -12.57 -14.87 -9.74
C ASP A 586 -11.65 -16.06 -10.06
N ILE A 587 -11.02 -16.60 -9.02
CA ILE A 587 -10.02 -17.67 -9.14
C ILE A 587 -10.73 -19.03 -9.05
N PRO A 588 -10.44 -19.98 -9.97
CA PRO A 588 -10.98 -21.34 -9.91
C PRO A 588 -10.80 -22.03 -8.54
N SER A 589 -11.85 -22.70 -8.07
CA SER A 589 -11.87 -23.37 -6.75
C SER A 589 -10.77 -24.42 -6.56
N LYS A 590 -10.32 -25.05 -7.64
CA LYS A 590 -9.19 -26.01 -7.64
C LYS A 590 -7.87 -25.36 -7.21
N ILE A 591 -7.58 -24.15 -7.72
CA ILE A 591 -6.38 -23.38 -7.36
C ILE A 591 -6.51 -22.91 -5.90
N MET A 592 -7.69 -22.43 -5.49
CA MET A 592 -7.94 -22.01 -4.12
C MET A 592 -7.71 -23.12 -3.10
N LYS A 593 -8.17 -24.34 -3.37
CA LYS A 593 -7.89 -25.51 -2.51
C LYS A 593 -6.39 -25.79 -2.39
N CYS A 594 -5.65 -25.76 -3.50
CA CYS A 594 -4.19 -25.94 -3.48
C CYS A 594 -3.47 -24.86 -2.65
N VAL A 595 -3.93 -23.61 -2.78
CA VAL A 595 -3.41 -22.45 -2.04
C VAL A 595 -3.69 -22.58 -0.55
N ASP A 596 -4.88 -23.02 -0.15
CA ASP A 596 -5.23 -23.16 1.27
C ASP A 596 -4.46 -24.30 1.94
N ILE A 597 -4.17 -25.37 1.21
CA ILE A 597 -3.24 -26.42 1.64
C ILE A 597 -1.82 -25.84 1.74
N GLY A 598 -1.34 -25.14 0.71
CA GLY A 598 -0.02 -24.51 0.69
C GLY A 598 0.19 -23.49 1.82
N LYS A 599 -0.82 -22.69 2.17
CA LYS A 599 -0.77 -21.73 3.29
C LYS A 599 -0.50 -22.42 4.63
N LYS A 600 -1.11 -23.58 4.88
CA LYS A 600 -0.89 -24.35 6.12
C LYS A 600 0.57 -24.81 6.23
N PHE A 601 1.20 -25.12 5.10
CA PHE A 601 2.57 -25.63 5.06
C PHE A 601 3.64 -24.57 4.81
N TYR A 602 3.25 -23.34 4.48
CA TYR A 602 4.18 -22.25 4.15
C TYR A 602 5.20 -21.98 5.26
N GLN A 603 4.77 -21.91 6.52
CA GLN A 603 5.67 -21.69 7.65
C GLN A 603 6.73 -22.78 7.73
N TYR A 604 6.32 -24.03 7.61
CA TYR A 604 7.22 -25.18 7.67
C TYR A 604 8.14 -25.27 6.46
N GLY A 605 7.65 -24.92 5.27
CA GLY A 605 8.43 -24.84 4.04
C GLY A 605 9.56 -23.81 4.15
N VAL A 606 9.29 -22.63 4.71
CA VAL A 606 10.31 -21.58 4.94
C VAL A 606 11.37 -22.06 5.94
N GLU A 607 10.97 -22.72 7.02
CA GLU A 607 11.91 -23.27 8.01
C GLU A 607 12.82 -24.34 7.39
N LEU A 608 12.26 -25.25 6.58
CA LEU A 608 13.04 -26.25 5.85
C LEU A 608 13.97 -25.61 4.81
N GLN A 609 13.51 -24.59 4.07
CA GLN A 609 14.32 -23.86 3.11
C GLN A 609 15.51 -23.16 3.79
N ALA A 610 15.30 -22.58 4.97
CA ALA A 610 16.38 -21.98 5.75
C ALA A 610 17.44 -23.01 6.17
N VAL A 611 17.03 -24.22 6.57
CA VAL A 611 17.97 -25.28 6.93
C VAL A 611 18.67 -25.88 5.70
N ALA A 612 17.98 -26.00 4.57
CA ALA A 612 18.60 -26.42 3.31
C ALA A 612 19.62 -25.39 2.80
N HIS A 613 19.28 -24.10 2.85
CA HIS A 613 20.22 -23.03 2.55
C HIS A 613 21.43 -23.10 3.48
N PHE A 614 21.22 -23.28 4.79
CA PHE A 614 22.31 -23.44 5.75
C PHE A 614 23.24 -24.61 5.39
N TYR A 615 22.70 -25.79 5.06
CA TYR A 615 23.50 -26.94 4.65
C TYR A 615 24.27 -26.68 3.33
N ASN A 616 23.65 -26.00 2.37
CA ASN A 616 24.31 -25.67 1.10
C ASN A 616 25.40 -24.59 1.25
N THR A 617 25.27 -23.70 2.24
CA THR A 617 26.25 -22.64 2.52
C THR A 617 27.34 -23.08 3.49
N ILE A 618 27.07 -24.03 4.41
CA ILE A 618 28.03 -24.38 5.45
C ILE A 618 29.34 -24.92 4.88
N ASP A 619 29.31 -25.70 3.80
CA ASP A 619 30.54 -26.22 3.20
C ASP A 619 31.46 -25.08 2.73
N THR A 620 30.90 -24.02 2.15
CA THR A 620 31.66 -22.80 1.77
C THR A 620 32.12 -21.99 2.98
N GLU A 621 31.38 -22.04 4.08
CA GLU A 621 31.75 -21.40 5.34
C GLU A 621 32.71 -22.23 6.19
N MET A 622 33.06 -23.45 5.81
CA MET A 622 33.96 -24.27 6.62
C MET A 622 35.39 -24.08 6.16
N ILE A 623 36.30 -23.82 7.10
CA ILE A 623 37.74 -23.75 6.80
C ILE A 623 38.21 -25.16 6.42
N PRO A 624 38.85 -25.36 5.25
CA PRO A 624 39.22 -26.70 4.77
C PRO A 624 40.07 -27.52 5.77
N SER A 625 40.96 -26.87 6.52
CA SER A 625 41.79 -27.53 7.54
C SER A 625 41.01 -27.99 8.78
N GLN A 626 39.80 -27.48 9.00
CA GLN A 626 38.91 -27.78 10.13
C GLN A 626 37.72 -28.67 9.75
N GLN A 627 37.50 -28.94 8.46
CA GLN A 627 36.38 -29.77 7.99
C GLN A 627 36.34 -31.14 8.69
N SER A 628 37.52 -31.74 8.94
CA SER A 628 37.62 -33.01 9.65
C SER A 628 37.10 -32.98 11.10
N LEU A 629 37.19 -31.85 11.81
CA LEU A 629 36.69 -31.69 13.19
C LEU A 629 35.16 -31.67 13.26
N MET A 630 34.51 -31.21 12.18
CA MET A 630 33.06 -31.05 12.09
C MET A 630 32.37 -32.22 11.38
N LEU A 631 33.15 -33.17 10.86
CA LEU A 631 32.66 -34.28 10.04
C LEU A 631 31.71 -35.22 10.80
N ASP A 632 31.92 -35.42 12.10
CA ASP A 632 31.02 -36.26 12.90
C ASP A 632 29.65 -35.57 13.12
N LEU A 633 29.65 -34.24 13.28
CA LEU A 633 28.43 -33.43 13.36
C LEU A 633 27.71 -33.39 12.01
N ALA A 634 28.44 -33.19 10.90
CA ALA A 634 27.89 -33.23 9.55
C ALA A 634 27.27 -34.60 9.22
N LYS A 635 27.93 -35.70 9.58
CA LYS A 635 27.38 -37.06 9.42
C LYS A 635 26.14 -37.30 10.27
N SER A 636 26.08 -36.75 11.48
CA SER A 636 24.87 -36.85 12.31
C SER A 636 23.70 -36.05 11.73
N PHE A 637 23.97 -34.89 11.13
CA PHE A 637 23.00 -34.11 10.38
C PHE A 637 22.52 -34.85 9.12
N GLU A 638 23.43 -35.40 8.31
CA GLU A 638 23.07 -36.20 7.13
C GLU A 638 22.24 -37.42 7.48
N ARG A 639 22.51 -38.09 8.61
CA ARG A 639 21.68 -39.21 9.09
C ARG A 639 20.27 -38.77 9.43
N LEU A 640 20.07 -37.57 9.99
CA LEU A 640 18.74 -37.03 10.27
C LEU A 640 17.98 -36.62 8.99
N VAL A 641 18.72 -36.21 7.95
CA VAL A 641 18.16 -35.92 6.62
C VAL A 641 17.78 -37.20 5.88
N LYS A 642 18.64 -38.24 5.93
CA LYS A 642 18.44 -39.52 5.23
C LYS A 642 17.41 -40.43 5.93
N ASP A 643 17.42 -40.46 7.26
CA ASP A 643 16.55 -41.30 8.09
C ASP A 643 15.81 -40.47 9.16
N PRO A 644 14.61 -39.94 8.87
CA PRO A 644 13.81 -39.20 9.85
C PRO A 644 13.33 -40.01 11.06
N LYS A 645 13.54 -41.34 11.06
CA LYS A 645 13.07 -42.29 12.10
C LYS A 645 13.80 -42.20 13.45
N VAL A 646 14.96 -41.53 13.52
CA VAL A 646 15.84 -41.57 14.72
C VAL A 646 15.24 -40.83 15.93
N SER A 647 14.19 -40.01 15.76
CA SER A 647 13.49 -39.38 16.90
C SER A 647 12.57 -40.33 17.69
N GLN A 648 12.34 -41.56 17.21
CA GLN A 648 11.44 -42.55 17.83
C GLN A 648 12.22 -43.82 18.22
N ARG A 649 12.96 -43.77 19.32
CA ARG A 649 13.29 -44.96 20.11
C ARG A 649 12.43 -44.95 21.38
N GLY A 650 11.16 -45.25 21.23
CA GLY A 650 10.22 -45.32 22.34
C GLY A 650 8.79 -45.59 21.89
N GLY A 651 8.53 -46.79 21.37
CA GLY A 651 7.17 -47.25 21.04
C GLY A 651 7.17 -48.15 19.82
N GLY A 652 6.97 -49.45 20.04
CA GLY A 652 6.85 -50.44 18.96
C GLY A 652 5.60 -50.23 18.12
N GLY A 653 5.69 -50.58 16.83
CA GLY A 653 4.54 -50.60 15.94
C GLY A 653 4.91 -50.25 14.50
N ASP A 654 4.93 -51.28 13.67
CA ASP A 654 5.20 -51.26 12.24
C ASP A 654 4.26 -50.29 11.49
N SER A 655 4.82 -49.20 10.95
CA SER A 655 4.24 -48.49 9.81
C SER A 655 5.35 -47.83 9.00
N SER A 656 5.45 -48.22 7.74
CA SER A 656 6.34 -47.66 6.72
C SER A 656 5.90 -46.26 6.28
N GLY A 657 5.55 -45.38 7.23
CA GLY A 657 5.09 -44.03 6.95
C GLY A 657 6.26 -43.06 6.90
N GLN A 658 6.60 -42.62 5.70
CA GLN A 658 7.39 -41.40 5.46
C GLN A 658 6.76 -40.22 6.24
N ILE A 659 7.57 -39.29 6.79
CA ILE A 659 6.98 -38.08 7.38
C ILE A 659 6.35 -37.28 6.24
N THR A 660 5.02 -37.32 6.17
CA THR A 660 4.21 -36.64 5.15
C THR A 660 3.84 -35.24 5.63
N TRP A 661 3.46 -34.38 4.68
CA TRP A 661 2.92 -33.06 4.98
C TRP A 661 1.64 -33.13 5.83
N ASP A 662 0.90 -34.24 5.78
CA ASP A 662 -0.40 -34.38 6.45
C ASP A 662 -0.33 -34.44 8.00
N ASN A 663 0.85 -34.61 8.61
CA ASN A 663 1.00 -34.63 10.07
C ASN A 663 1.83 -33.44 10.62
N PRO A 664 1.18 -32.32 10.99
CA PRO A 664 1.89 -31.09 11.40
C PRO A 664 2.68 -31.25 12.70
N GLU A 665 2.26 -32.11 13.62
CA GLU A 665 2.96 -32.31 14.90
C GLU A 665 4.27 -33.08 14.70
N GLN A 666 4.25 -34.13 13.88
CA GLN A 666 5.45 -34.91 13.54
C GLN A 666 6.44 -34.06 12.74
N LEU A 667 5.94 -33.24 11.80
CA LEU A 667 6.72 -32.31 11.02
C LEU A 667 7.41 -31.26 11.91
N THR A 668 6.69 -30.69 12.89
CA THR A 668 7.23 -29.70 13.84
C THR A 668 8.33 -30.28 14.72
N ARG A 669 8.16 -31.52 15.22
CA ARG A 669 9.20 -32.21 16.00
C ARG A 669 10.42 -32.51 15.14
N TYR A 670 10.22 -32.96 13.91
CA TYR A 670 11.32 -33.20 12.98
C TYR A 670 12.09 -31.91 12.66
N ILE A 671 11.39 -30.84 12.27
CA ILE A 671 12.00 -29.53 11.96
C ILE A 671 12.74 -28.95 13.19
N SER A 672 12.18 -29.08 14.40
CA SER A 672 12.87 -28.60 15.61
C SER A 672 14.15 -29.38 15.91
N THR A 673 14.15 -30.71 15.74
CA THR A 673 15.39 -31.52 15.89
C THR A 673 16.43 -31.18 14.83
N LEU A 674 16.00 -31.02 13.57
CA LEU A 674 16.85 -30.64 12.44
C LEU A 674 17.47 -29.26 12.67
N ARG A 675 16.67 -28.28 13.08
CA ARG A 675 17.10 -26.92 13.44
C ARG A 675 18.07 -26.93 14.62
N ALA A 676 17.81 -27.72 15.66
CA ALA A 676 18.72 -27.83 16.80
C ALA A 676 20.08 -28.41 16.39
N THR A 677 20.11 -29.40 15.50
CA THR A 677 21.39 -29.92 14.97
C THR A 677 22.11 -28.94 14.04
N ALA A 678 21.37 -28.20 13.22
CA ALA A 678 21.93 -27.14 12.37
C ALA A 678 22.56 -26.02 13.21
N GLU A 679 21.85 -25.55 14.24
CA GLU A 679 22.37 -24.52 15.16
C GLU A 679 23.60 -25.01 15.93
N LYS A 680 23.62 -26.27 16.41
CA LYS A 680 24.82 -26.85 17.01
C LYS A 680 26.01 -26.86 16.04
N LEU A 681 25.78 -27.22 14.78
CA LEU A 681 26.83 -27.23 13.77
C LEU A 681 27.33 -25.79 13.50
N LYS A 682 26.43 -24.81 13.46
CA LYS A 682 26.77 -23.39 13.32
C LYS A 682 27.58 -22.86 14.49
N THR A 683 27.19 -23.16 15.73
CA THR A 683 27.88 -22.69 16.93
C THR A 683 29.30 -23.25 17.01
N GLU A 684 29.48 -24.55 16.72
CA GLU A 684 30.80 -25.17 16.69
C GLU A 684 31.66 -24.61 15.54
N ASN A 685 31.10 -24.38 14.34
CA ASN A 685 31.84 -23.75 13.24
C ASN A 685 32.32 -22.33 13.61
N LEU A 686 31.45 -21.51 14.22
CA LEU A 686 31.83 -20.17 14.69
C LEU A 686 32.91 -20.22 15.77
N LYS A 687 32.83 -21.18 16.69
CA LYS A 687 33.84 -21.39 17.74
C LYS A 687 35.20 -21.76 17.13
N LEU A 688 35.23 -22.74 16.23
CA LEU A 688 36.45 -23.18 15.55
C LEU A 688 37.08 -22.08 14.68
N ARG A 689 36.25 -21.26 14.01
CA ARG A 689 36.70 -20.06 13.29
C ARG A 689 37.35 -19.03 14.21
N ARG A 690 36.76 -18.76 15.39
CA ARG A 690 37.36 -17.85 16.38
C ARG A 690 38.73 -18.35 16.83
N HIS A 691 38.83 -19.63 17.21
CA HIS A 691 40.12 -20.23 17.57
C HIS A 691 41.13 -20.18 16.41
N HIS A 692 40.68 -20.37 15.16
CA HIS A 692 41.53 -20.20 13.99
C HIS A 692 42.13 -18.80 13.89
N LEU A 693 41.29 -17.77 14.02
CA LEU A 693 41.70 -16.38 13.92
C LEU A 693 42.62 -15.98 15.08
N THR A 694 42.37 -16.47 16.29
CA THR A 694 43.26 -16.26 17.43
C THR A 694 44.65 -16.87 17.17
N ILE A 695 44.71 -18.12 16.70
CA ILE A 695 46.00 -18.75 16.34
C ILE A 695 46.66 -18.00 15.18
N GLN A 696 45.90 -17.56 14.18
CA GLN A 696 46.41 -16.75 13.07
C GLN A 696 47.08 -15.47 13.59
N GLN A 697 46.43 -14.74 14.50
CA GLN A 697 46.98 -13.53 15.11
C GLN A 697 48.27 -13.82 15.90
N ILE A 698 48.32 -14.93 16.64
CA ILE A 698 49.53 -15.35 17.35
C ILE A 698 50.67 -15.64 16.36
N VAL A 699 50.41 -16.38 15.28
CA VAL A 699 51.42 -16.70 14.25
C VAL A 699 51.90 -15.44 13.51
N CYS A 700 51.00 -14.50 13.19
CA CYS A 700 51.41 -13.21 12.61
C CYS A 700 52.22 -12.36 13.60
N SER A 701 51.91 -12.40 14.90
CA SER A 701 52.75 -11.75 15.92
C SER A 701 54.13 -12.38 16.01
N LEU A 702 54.23 -13.71 15.86
CA LEU A 702 55.51 -14.43 15.86
C LEU A 702 56.39 -13.99 14.68
N MET A 703 55.81 -13.73 13.51
CA MET A 703 56.56 -13.22 12.35
C MET A 703 57.25 -11.88 12.57
N ASN A 704 56.83 -11.08 13.56
CA ASN A 704 57.43 -9.78 13.91
C ASN A 704 58.26 -9.83 15.20
N THR A 705 58.38 -10.99 15.83
CA THR A 705 59.08 -11.14 17.11
C THR A 705 60.47 -11.68 16.86
N ASP A 706 61.48 -10.91 17.25
CA ASP A 706 62.89 -11.30 17.07
C ASP A 706 63.23 -12.53 17.91
N LEU A 707 63.77 -13.54 17.24
CA LEU A 707 64.13 -14.82 17.85
C LEU A 707 65.29 -14.70 18.87
N LEU A 708 66.19 -13.73 18.66
CA LEU A 708 67.36 -13.47 19.52
C LEU A 708 67.01 -12.64 20.77
N ARG A 709 66.21 -11.59 20.60
CA ARG A 709 65.89 -10.63 21.68
C ARG A 709 64.80 -11.14 22.62
N GLU A 710 63.79 -11.84 22.09
CA GLU A 710 62.61 -12.26 22.86
C GLU A 710 62.32 -13.79 22.77
N PRO A 711 63.27 -14.68 23.12
CA PRO A 711 63.06 -16.13 23.00
C PRO A 711 61.94 -16.67 23.92
N HIS A 712 61.75 -16.04 25.09
CA HIS A 712 60.68 -16.41 26.03
C HIS A 712 59.27 -16.15 25.46
N LYS A 713 59.12 -15.11 24.65
CA LYS A 713 57.83 -14.75 24.03
C LYS A 713 57.44 -15.74 22.95
N TRP A 714 58.40 -16.21 22.16
CA TRP A 714 58.23 -17.33 21.23
C TRP A 714 57.73 -18.59 21.94
N GLN A 715 58.37 -18.96 23.05
CA GLN A 715 57.97 -20.13 23.84
C GLN A 715 56.55 -19.98 24.39
N TYR A 716 56.21 -18.82 24.95
CA TYR A 716 54.89 -18.53 25.50
C TYR A 716 53.80 -18.60 24.42
N GLN A 717 54.01 -17.96 23.28
CA GLN A 717 53.04 -17.91 22.18
C GLN A 717 52.77 -19.30 21.58
N VAL A 718 53.81 -20.13 21.42
CA VAL A 718 53.65 -21.53 20.96
C VAL A 718 52.94 -22.39 22.00
N GLN A 719 53.18 -22.16 23.30
CA GLN A 719 52.45 -22.83 24.39
C GLN A 719 50.97 -22.43 24.43
N GLU A 720 50.64 -21.16 24.17
CA GLU A 720 49.26 -20.68 24.04
C GLU A 720 48.52 -21.41 22.92
N ILE A 721 49.15 -21.56 21.74
CA ILE A 721 48.56 -22.32 20.62
C ILE A 721 48.27 -23.78 21.03
N ARG A 722 49.20 -24.44 21.74
CA ARG A 722 48.97 -25.81 22.23
C ARG A 722 47.85 -25.87 23.25
N LYS A 723 47.79 -24.92 24.19
CA LYS A 723 46.72 -24.83 25.18
C LYS A 723 45.34 -24.73 24.51
N ILE A 724 45.21 -23.89 23.47
CA ILE A 724 43.96 -23.81 22.69
C ILE A 724 43.62 -25.17 22.07
N MET A 725 44.59 -25.87 21.49
CA MET A 725 44.36 -27.20 20.92
C MET A 725 43.99 -28.25 21.97
N ASP A 726 44.57 -28.17 23.16
CA ASP A 726 44.31 -29.10 24.27
C ASP A 726 42.92 -28.85 24.88
N THR A 727 42.48 -27.60 24.97
CA THR A 727 41.10 -27.27 25.39
C THR A 727 40.08 -27.89 24.46
N LEU A 728 40.30 -27.84 23.14
CA LEU A 728 39.40 -28.47 22.17
C LEU A 728 39.41 -30.01 22.28
N THR A 729 40.54 -30.65 22.55
CA THR A 729 40.54 -32.10 22.80
C THR A 729 39.79 -32.50 24.06
N ASN A 730 39.83 -31.68 25.11
CA ASN A 730 39.09 -31.92 26.36
C ASN A 730 37.58 -31.75 26.20
N GLU A 731 37.14 -30.95 25.24
CA GLU A 731 35.73 -30.73 24.93
C GLU A 731 35.09 -31.87 24.09
N GLY A 732 35.85 -32.91 23.75
CA GLY A 732 35.33 -34.12 23.12
C GLY A 732 35.58 -34.23 21.61
N TYR A 733 36.40 -33.36 21.03
CA TYR A 733 36.83 -33.50 19.63
C TYR A 733 37.78 -34.70 19.46
N ALA A 734 37.51 -35.56 18.48
CA ALA A 734 38.32 -36.75 18.25
C ALA A 734 39.78 -36.39 17.88
N ALA A 735 40.75 -36.94 18.60
CA ALA A 735 42.18 -36.70 18.37
C ALA A 735 42.65 -37.03 16.93
N LYS A 736 41.95 -37.93 16.23
CA LYS A 736 42.21 -38.24 14.81
C LYS A 736 41.85 -37.07 13.89
N ASN A 737 40.75 -36.38 14.18
CA ASN A 737 40.25 -35.25 13.39
C ASN A 737 41.07 -33.97 13.64
N MET A 738 41.87 -33.92 14.70
CA MET A 738 42.74 -32.78 15.03
C MET A 738 44.06 -32.77 14.24
N LYS A 739 44.46 -33.91 13.65
CA LYS A 739 45.76 -34.06 12.97
C LYS A 739 45.94 -33.12 11.76
N PRO A 740 44.97 -32.96 10.84
CA PRO A 740 45.12 -32.04 9.71
C PRO A 740 45.27 -30.58 10.14
N TRP A 741 44.56 -30.18 11.20
CA TRP A 741 44.62 -28.82 11.72
C TRP A 741 45.96 -28.52 12.40
N ARG A 742 46.48 -29.45 13.21
CA ARG A 742 47.84 -29.36 13.78
C ARG A 742 48.90 -29.26 12.69
N ALA A 743 48.83 -30.12 11.68
CA ALA A 743 49.77 -30.11 10.56
C ALA A 743 49.72 -28.82 9.73
N PHE A 744 48.53 -28.21 9.58
CA PHE A 744 48.41 -26.91 8.94
C PHE A 744 49.16 -25.82 9.72
N TRP A 745 48.95 -25.75 11.03
CA TRP A 745 49.60 -24.74 11.87
C TRP A 745 51.11 -24.97 12.02
N ASP A 746 51.58 -26.21 12.05
CA ASP A 746 53.02 -26.51 12.01
C ASP A 746 53.70 -25.96 10.76
N ARG A 747 53.04 -26.00 9.60
CA ARG A 747 53.56 -25.40 8.36
C ARG A 747 53.55 -23.87 8.39
N GLN A 748 52.60 -23.25 9.09
CA GLN A 748 52.60 -21.78 9.25
C GLN A 748 53.67 -21.33 10.25
N LEU A 749 53.85 -22.06 11.34
CA LEU A 749 54.95 -21.85 12.27
C LEU A 749 56.31 -22.05 11.61
N TYR A 750 56.43 -23.02 10.69
CA TYR A 750 57.64 -23.20 9.89
C TYR A 750 57.99 -21.92 9.12
N LYS A 751 57.03 -21.32 8.41
CA LYS A 751 57.26 -20.08 7.66
C LYS A 751 57.64 -18.91 8.56
N ALA A 752 56.96 -18.77 9.70
CA ALA A 752 57.27 -17.72 10.65
C ALA A 752 58.69 -17.87 11.21
N LEU A 753 59.08 -19.10 11.53
CA LEU A 753 60.40 -19.42 12.05
C LEU A 753 61.50 -19.27 10.99
N GLU A 754 61.25 -19.68 9.75
CA GLU A 754 62.17 -19.51 8.61
C GLU A 754 62.46 -18.04 8.32
N LEU A 755 61.41 -17.21 8.26
CA LEU A 755 61.56 -15.75 8.07
C LEU A 755 62.43 -15.15 9.17
N GLN A 756 62.10 -15.40 10.43
CA GLN A 756 62.80 -14.85 11.58
C GLN A 756 64.21 -15.42 11.75
N TYR A 757 64.42 -16.68 11.37
CA TYR A 757 65.74 -17.29 11.32
C TYR A 757 66.62 -16.62 10.26
N SER A 758 66.10 -16.37 9.05
CA SER A 758 66.86 -15.68 8.00
C SER A 758 67.19 -14.22 8.35
N MET A 759 66.25 -13.49 8.96
CA MET A 759 66.49 -12.14 9.47
C MET A 759 67.52 -12.14 10.60
N GLY A 760 67.38 -13.08 11.54
CA GLY A 760 68.32 -13.25 12.65
C GLY A 760 69.72 -13.66 12.19
N LEU A 761 69.87 -14.42 11.10
CA LEU A 761 71.18 -14.72 10.50
C LEU A 761 71.83 -13.47 9.90
N LYS A 762 71.07 -12.67 9.13
CA LYS A 762 71.60 -11.45 8.51
C LYS A 762 71.97 -10.37 9.52
N ALA A 763 71.18 -10.23 10.58
CA ALA A 763 71.38 -9.24 11.63
C ALA A 763 72.04 -9.82 12.89
N LEU A 764 72.66 -11.00 12.79
CA LEU A 764 73.21 -11.72 13.94
C LEU A 764 74.27 -10.87 14.65
N ASN A 765 75.18 -10.27 13.88
CA ASN A 765 76.30 -9.50 14.42
C ASN A 765 75.87 -8.22 15.14
N GLU A 766 74.74 -7.65 14.75
CA GLU A 766 74.21 -6.40 15.31
C GLU A 766 73.33 -6.63 16.55
N ASN A 767 72.74 -7.82 16.67
CA ASN A 767 71.75 -8.15 17.69
C ASN A 767 72.23 -9.15 18.73
N LEU A 768 73.50 -9.56 18.68
CA LEU A 768 74.11 -10.35 19.74
C LEU A 768 74.27 -9.51 21.03
N PRO A 769 74.19 -10.13 22.22
CA PRO A 769 74.42 -9.42 23.47
C PRO A 769 75.80 -8.76 23.51
N ASP A 770 75.86 -7.52 24.03
CA ASP A 770 77.10 -6.77 24.13
C ASP A 770 78.16 -7.52 24.95
N ILE A 771 79.28 -7.85 24.31
CA ILE A 771 80.46 -8.42 24.98
C ILE A 771 81.35 -7.26 25.41
N LYS A 772 81.33 -6.92 26.71
CA LYS A 772 82.21 -5.89 27.27
C LYS A 772 83.64 -6.43 27.38
N ILE A 773 84.58 -5.72 26.76
CA ILE A 773 86.01 -6.08 26.74
C ILE A 773 86.79 -4.89 27.28
N ASP A 774 87.60 -5.12 28.32
CA ASP A 774 88.49 -4.12 28.87
C ASP A 774 89.86 -4.22 28.21
N LEU A 775 90.40 -3.11 27.70
CA LEU A 775 91.76 -3.05 27.17
C LEU A 775 92.71 -2.70 28.31
N VAL A 776 93.62 -3.61 28.66
CA VAL A 776 94.60 -3.40 29.74
C VAL A 776 96.01 -3.54 29.18
N PHE A 777 96.88 -2.59 29.51
CA PHE A 777 98.32 -2.73 29.24
C PHE A 777 98.95 -3.60 30.33
N GLY A 778 99.43 -4.79 29.95
CA GLY A 778 100.02 -5.78 30.84
C GLY A 778 101.17 -6.53 30.16
N GLU A 779 102.27 -6.78 30.88
CA GLU A 779 103.46 -7.49 30.38
C GLU A 779 104.02 -6.89 29.07
N LYS A 780 104.26 -5.57 29.04
CA LYS A 780 104.78 -4.84 27.86
C LYS A 780 103.94 -5.02 26.59
N SER A 781 102.66 -5.39 26.71
CA SER A 781 101.74 -5.54 25.58
C SER A 781 100.32 -5.10 25.92
N VAL A 782 99.54 -4.71 24.91
CA VAL A 782 98.11 -4.43 25.08
C VAL A 782 97.36 -5.76 25.02
N GLN A 783 96.67 -6.13 26.10
CA GLN A 783 95.91 -7.37 26.22
C GLN A 783 94.40 -7.10 26.40
N TYR A 784 93.55 -7.98 25.87
CA TYR A 784 92.10 -7.93 26.09
C TYR A 784 91.73 -8.67 27.38
N LYS A 785 91.03 -8.02 28.31
CA LYS A 785 90.53 -8.65 29.53
C LYS A 785 89.01 -8.72 29.51
N LEU A 786 88.45 -9.91 29.70
CA LEU A 786 87.01 -10.04 29.98
C LEU A 786 86.75 -9.85 31.49
N PRO A 787 85.68 -9.14 31.89
CA PRO A 787 85.38 -8.88 33.31
C PRO A 787 85.11 -10.14 34.15
N SER A 788 84.76 -11.27 33.53
CA SER A 788 84.19 -12.45 34.21
C SER A 788 85.08 -13.70 34.25
N SER A 789 86.32 -13.68 33.72
CA SER A 789 87.24 -14.82 33.79
C SER A 789 88.37 -14.58 34.80
N LEU A 790 88.34 -15.32 35.91
CA LEU A 790 89.32 -15.30 37.01
C LEU A 790 90.69 -15.93 36.66
N GLN A 791 90.97 -16.24 35.41
CA GLN A 791 92.26 -16.77 34.97
C GLN A 791 92.75 -16.06 33.72
N ALA A 792 94.05 -15.75 33.74
CA ALA A 792 94.82 -15.08 32.72
C ALA A 792 94.84 -15.85 31.38
N GLN A 793 93.75 -15.73 30.63
CA GLN A 793 93.72 -16.02 29.20
C GLN A 793 93.14 -14.80 28.49
N SER A 794 93.95 -13.75 28.47
CA SER A 794 93.70 -12.51 27.74
C SER A 794 93.98 -12.71 26.24
N SER A 795 93.36 -13.72 25.62
CA SER A 795 93.53 -14.01 24.19
C SER A 795 92.26 -13.70 23.41
N ILE A 796 92.44 -13.24 22.17
CA ILE A 796 91.37 -13.05 21.19
C ILE A 796 90.53 -14.33 21.00
N GLU A 797 91.09 -15.50 21.33
CA GLU A 797 90.46 -16.81 21.23
C GLU A 797 89.33 -17.01 22.24
N ALA A 798 89.45 -16.48 23.47
CA ALA A 798 88.40 -16.57 24.47
C ALA A 798 87.16 -15.75 24.06
N ILE A 799 87.38 -14.56 23.49
CA ILE A 799 86.31 -13.70 22.93
C ILE A 799 85.65 -14.39 21.72
N LYS A 800 86.46 -15.02 20.84
CA LYS A 800 85.94 -15.83 19.74
C LYS A 800 85.10 -17.00 20.25
N ALA A 801 85.51 -17.67 21.33
CA ALA A 801 84.79 -18.81 21.89
C ALA A 801 83.42 -18.42 22.48
N THR A 802 83.33 -17.30 23.22
CA THR A 802 82.05 -16.81 23.76
C THR A 802 81.09 -16.36 22.65
N TYR A 803 81.60 -15.64 21.65
CA TYR A 803 80.83 -15.23 20.48
C TYR A 803 80.31 -16.45 19.68
N TYR A 804 81.17 -17.42 19.39
CA TYR A 804 80.75 -18.64 18.67
C TYR A 804 79.81 -19.53 19.48
N HIS A 805 79.86 -19.47 20.82
CA HIS A 805 78.90 -20.16 21.68
C HIS A 805 77.48 -19.60 21.52
N GLU A 806 77.32 -18.27 21.59
CA GLU A 806 76.02 -17.62 21.38
C GLU A 806 75.51 -17.79 19.95
N MET A 807 76.40 -17.73 18.96
CA MET A 807 76.05 -18.04 17.57
C MET A 807 75.57 -19.49 17.42
N LYS A 808 76.26 -20.47 18.01
CA LYS A 808 75.84 -21.88 17.99
C LYS A 808 74.48 -22.08 18.65
N ARG A 809 74.21 -21.38 19.75
CA ARG A 809 72.92 -21.41 20.44
C ARG A 809 71.80 -20.95 19.51
N PHE A 810 71.98 -19.84 18.80
CA PHE A 810 71.01 -19.36 17.81
C PHE A 810 70.82 -20.35 16.64
N LEU A 811 71.91 -20.88 16.09
CA LEU A 811 71.86 -21.85 14.99
C LEU A 811 71.11 -23.14 15.36
N SER A 812 71.09 -23.51 16.65
CA SER A 812 70.43 -24.71 17.16
C SER A 812 68.91 -24.58 17.38
N ILE A 813 68.33 -23.38 17.22
CA ILE A 813 66.91 -23.14 17.50
C ILE A 813 65.98 -23.98 16.59
N PRO A 814 66.18 -24.06 15.26
CA PRO A 814 65.34 -24.91 14.41
C PRO A 814 65.41 -26.41 14.74
N LEU A 815 66.50 -26.90 15.35
CA LEU A 815 66.65 -28.31 15.76
C LEU A 815 65.85 -28.63 17.02
N THR A 816 65.77 -27.67 17.93
CA THR A 816 65.14 -27.83 19.25
C THR A 816 63.69 -27.37 19.26
N PHE A 817 63.24 -26.68 18.21
CA PHE A 817 61.89 -26.17 18.11
C PHE A 817 60.84 -27.30 18.08
N LYS A 818 59.87 -27.18 18.99
CA LYS A 818 58.73 -28.08 19.08
C LYS A 818 57.50 -27.33 18.56
N GLY A 819 56.84 -27.85 17.53
CA GLY A 819 55.61 -27.28 16.97
C GLY A 819 54.34 -27.62 17.76
N CYS A 820 53.20 -27.61 17.08
CA CYS A 820 51.86 -27.95 17.58
C CYS A 820 51.55 -29.46 17.58
N SER A 821 52.25 -30.27 16.77
CA SER A 821 52.06 -31.73 16.76
C SER A 821 52.66 -32.41 18.00
N ASP A 822 51.91 -33.32 18.63
CA ASP A 822 52.40 -34.13 19.76
C ASP A 822 53.58 -35.01 19.36
N THR A 823 54.62 -34.94 20.18
CA THR A 823 55.91 -35.64 20.11
C THR A 823 55.86 -37.17 20.14
N SER A 824 54.68 -37.79 20.16
CA SER A 824 54.54 -39.22 20.51
C SER A 824 54.21 -40.17 19.36
N SER A 825 53.99 -39.69 18.12
CA SER A 825 53.57 -40.61 17.03
C SER A 825 54.17 -40.37 15.64
N SER A 826 55.12 -39.44 15.49
CA SER A 826 55.97 -39.41 14.29
C SER A 826 57.30 -38.76 14.67
N GLY A 827 58.35 -39.57 14.77
CA GLY A 827 59.72 -39.16 15.12
C GLY A 827 60.39 -38.30 14.05
N LYS A 828 59.70 -37.26 13.56
CA LYS A 828 60.15 -36.38 12.51
C LYS A 828 59.90 -34.94 12.93
N HIS A 829 60.83 -34.40 13.73
CA HIS A 829 61.15 -32.97 13.76
C HIS A 829 61.66 -32.44 12.40
N LEU A 830 61.54 -33.23 11.32
CA LEU A 830 62.13 -32.97 10.00
C LEU A 830 61.64 -31.68 9.35
N ILE A 831 60.41 -31.23 9.64
CA ILE A 831 59.90 -30.00 9.02
C ILE A 831 60.72 -28.80 9.49
N PHE A 832 60.97 -28.62 10.79
CA PHE A 832 61.76 -27.46 11.26
C PHE A 832 63.27 -27.61 11.02
N GLN A 833 63.77 -28.85 11.03
CA GLN A 833 65.18 -29.15 10.80
C GLN A 833 65.63 -28.80 9.37
N SER A 834 64.74 -28.84 8.37
CA SER A 834 65.08 -28.49 6.98
C SER A 834 65.47 -27.02 6.80
N ILE A 835 65.09 -26.13 7.73
CA ILE A 835 65.44 -24.70 7.67
C ILE A 835 66.97 -24.52 7.69
N MET A 836 67.67 -25.29 8.52
CA MET A 836 69.13 -25.20 8.59
C MET A 836 69.81 -25.61 7.29
N SER A 837 69.30 -26.63 6.61
CA SER A 837 69.85 -27.07 5.32
C SER A 837 69.57 -26.07 4.20
N LEU A 838 68.48 -25.30 4.27
CA LEU A 838 68.14 -24.30 3.25
C LEU A 838 68.97 -23.02 3.38
N HIS A 839 69.31 -22.63 4.61
CA HIS A 839 70.08 -21.41 4.89
C HIS A 839 71.57 -21.68 5.14
N SER A 840 72.14 -22.75 4.58
CA SER A 840 73.56 -23.09 4.75
C SER A 840 74.50 -21.96 4.31
N ASP A 841 74.17 -21.29 3.21
CA ASP A 841 75.00 -20.23 2.63
C ASP A 841 74.97 -18.94 3.49
N ASP A 842 73.81 -18.63 4.06
CA ASP A 842 73.66 -17.51 5.00
C ASP A 842 74.48 -17.76 6.28
N ILE A 843 74.50 -19.00 6.77
CA ILE A 843 75.31 -19.39 7.93
C ILE A 843 76.81 -19.18 7.62
N VAL A 844 77.25 -19.57 6.43
CA VAL A 844 78.64 -19.35 5.99
C VAL A 844 78.97 -17.85 5.93
N ALA A 845 78.04 -17.02 5.43
CA ALA A 845 78.20 -15.57 5.42
C ALA A 845 78.31 -14.96 6.84
N CYS A 846 77.58 -15.49 7.83
CA CYS A 846 77.74 -15.09 9.23
C CYS A 846 79.16 -15.36 9.74
N PHE A 847 79.76 -16.51 9.42
CA PHE A 847 81.15 -16.81 9.79
C PHE A 847 82.18 -15.91 9.09
N TYR A 848 81.94 -15.50 7.84
CA TYR A 848 82.83 -14.54 7.16
C TYR A 848 82.77 -13.15 7.80
N THR A 849 81.56 -12.67 8.09
CA THR A 849 81.36 -11.36 8.74
C THR A 849 81.85 -11.34 10.18
N SER A 850 81.73 -12.45 10.92
CA SER A 850 82.35 -12.57 12.26
C SER A 850 83.87 -12.45 12.19
N ASN A 851 84.50 -13.11 11.21
CA ASN A 851 85.94 -12.99 10.99
C ASN A 851 86.37 -11.55 10.62
N GLU A 852 85.58 -10.84 9.80
CA GLU A 852 85.81 -9.42 9.50
C GLU A 852 85.69 -8.53 10.76
N LEU A 853 84.72 -8.82 11.63
CA LEU A 853 84.54 -8.10 12.90
C LEU A 853 85.73 -8.33 13.84
N PHE A 854 86.22 -9.57 13.95
CA PHE A 854 87.46 -9.84 14.70
C PHE A 854 88.67 -9.15 14.09
N ALA A 855 88.77 -9.05 12.76
CA ALA A 855 89.83 -8.29 12.10
C ALA A 855 89.70 -6.77 12.31
N LYS A 856 88.48 -6.24 12.47
CA LYS A 856 88.24 -4.83 12.87
C LYS A 856 88.65 -4.61 14.33
N LEU A 857 88.31 -5.53 15.23
CA LEU A 857 88.70 -5.50 16.64
C LEU A 857 90.23 -5.53 16.80
N GLU A 858 90.91 -6.36 16.01
CA GLU A 858 92.38 -6.44 15.99
C GLU A 858 93.02 -5.16 15.42
N ARG A 859 92.44 -4.56 14.37
CA ARG A 859 92.86 -3.24 13.86
C ARG A 859 92.67 -2.12 14.88
N GLY A 860 91.57 -2.14 15.62
CA GLY A 860 91.32 -1.21 16.71
C GLY A 860 92.41 -1.29 17.79
N LEU A 861 92.81 -2.50 18.19
CA LEU A 861 93.92 -2.69 19.12
C LEU A 861 95.27 -2.22 18.54
N ASN A 862 95.52 -2.43 17.25
CA ASN A 862 96.75 -1.95 16.61
C ASN A 862 96.90 -0.42 16.67
N GLN A 863 95.80 0.35 16.64
CA GLN A 863 95.87 1.81 16.82
C GLN A 863 96.42 2.19 18.20
N TYR A 864 96.08 1.44 19.25
CA TYR A 864 96.59 1.67 20.61
C TYR A 864 98.01 1.14 20.81
N LYS A 865 98.47 0.17 19.99
CA LYS A 865 99.87 -0.32 20.06
C LYS A 865 100.87 0.81 19.86
N GLU A 866 100.65 1.71 18.89
CA GLU A 866 101.54 2.85 18.62
C GLU A 866 101.73 3.77 19.84
N TRP A 867 100.68 3.96 20.65
CA TRP A 867 100.73 4.78 21.87
C TRP A 867 101.49 4.09 23.01
N THR A 868 101.54 2.77 23.00
CA THR A 868 102.19 1.98 24.06
C THR A 868 103.66 1.65 23.80
N VAL A 869 104.22 2.03 22.65
CA VAL A 869 105.60 1.70 22.23
C VAL A 869 106.64 2.14 23.25
N LEU A 870 106.48 3.32 23.86
CA LEU A 870 107.40 3.84 24.89
C LEU A 870 107.39 2.99 26.17
N GLY A 871 106.30 2.26 26.45
CA GLY A 871 106.22 1.32 27.57
C GLY A 871 106.77 -0.09 27.26
N GLN A 872 107.15 -0.35 26.00
CA GLN A 872 107.70 -1.64 25.57
C GLN A 872 109.23 -1.67 25.58
N VAL A 873 109.87 -0.50 25.50
CA VAL A 873 111.32 -0.32 25.39
C VAL A 873 111.86 0.29 26.68
N ASP A 874 113.12 -0.02 27.01
CA ASP A 874 113.80 0.62 28.13
C ASP A 874 114.16 2.06 27.75
N ILE A 875 113.56 3.03 28.43
CA ILE A 875 113.65 4.46 28.08
C ILE A 875 115.05 4.99 28.38
N GLU A 876 115.71 4.45 29.42
CA GLU A 876 117.03 4.92 29.86
C GLU A 876 118.11 4.65 28.80
N GLU A 877 118.13 3.45 28.22
CA GLU A 877 119.12 3.07 27.19
C GLU A 877 118.92 3.82 25.86
N LEU A 878 117.68 4.23 25.56
CA LEU A 878 117.32 4.91 24.33
C LEU A 878 117.64 6.42 24.40
N VAL A 879 117.50 7.01 25.58
CA VAL A 879 117.90 8.38 25.87
C VAL A 879 119.42 8.52 25.79
N GLU A 880 120.19 7.61 26.37
CA GLU A 880 121.67 7.67 26.35
C GLU A 880 122.28 7.61 24.93
N LYS A 881 121.65 6.87 24.01
CA LYS A 881 122.17 6.70 22.64
C LYS A 881 121.84 7.87 21.70
N ASN A 882 120.67 8.50 21.84
CA ASN A 882 120.12 9.40 20.82
C ASN A 882 120.04 10.88 21.23
N LEU A 883 120.32 11.22 22.50
CA LEU A 883 120.22 12.59 23.03
C LEU A 883 121.60 13.09 23.49
N GLN A 884 122.46 13.48 22.55
CA GLN A 884 123.81 13.98 22.86
C GLN A 884 123.90 15.51 22.83
N ASP A 885 123.10 16.20 22.00
CA ASP A 885 123.06 17.66 21.88
C ASP A 885 121.83 18.30 22.53
N VAL A 886 121.96 19.57 22.96
CA VAL A 886 120.88 20.35 23.60
C VAL A 886 119.68 20.55 22.66
N GLU A 887 119.91 20.69 21.35
CA GLU A 887 118.83 20.83 20.36
C GLU A 887 117.96 19.57 20.24
N ASP A 888 118.53 18.39 20.44
CA ASP A 888 117.81 17.12 20.36
C ASP A 888 116.85 16.94 21.56
N TRP A 889 117.28 17.39 22.75
CA TRP A 889 116.44 17.42 23.96
C TRP A 889 115.23 18.35 23.77
N GLU A 890 115.43 19.56 23.23
CA GLU A 890 114.32 20.47 22.98
C GLU A 890 113.31 19.93 21.96
N ARG A 891 113.79 19.34 20.86
CA ARG A 891 112.92 18.76 19.82
C ARG A 891 112.09 17.60 20.37
N ASN A 892 112.72 16.67 21.10
CA ASN A 892 112.03 15.52 21.67
C ASN A 892 111.05 15.92 22.79
N PHE A 893 111.39 16.91 23.62
CA PHE A 893 110.46 17.40 24.65
C PHE A 893 109.25 18.13 24.04
N ARG A 894 109.46 18.92 22.98
CA ARG A 894 108.34 19.51 22.21
C ARG A 894 107.47 18.44 21.57
N ALA A 895 108.07 17.41 20.95
CA ALA A 895 107.34 16.29 20.35
C ALA A 895 106.56 15.48 21.39
N LEU A 896 107.12 15.25 22.57
CA LEU A 896 106.46 14.56 23.68
C LEU A 896 105.30 15.37 24.25
N LYS A 897 105.45 16.70 24.34
CA LYS A 897 104.35 17.61 24.74
C LYS A 897 103.20 17.60 23.72
N ILE A 898 103.50 17.57 22.42
CA ILE A 898 102.50 17.43 21.35
C ILE A 898 101.80 16.07 21.44
N ARG A 899 102.56 14.97 21.58
CA ARG A 899 102.00 13.62 21.75
C ARG A 899 101.17 13.48 23.03
N GLY A 900 101.55 14.13 24.12
CA GLY A 900 100.75 14.17 25.35
C GLY A 900 99.40 14.87 25.16
N GLN A 901 99.37 16.00 24.44
CA GLN A 901 98.12 16.69 24.08
C GLN A 901 97.24 15.85 23.14
N ASP A 902 97.85 15.05 22.26
CA ASP A 902 97.09 14.15 21.38
C ASP A 902 96.59 12.88 22.10
N ALA A 903 97.31 12.40 23.13
CA ALA A 903 96.85 11.30 23.97
C ALA A 903 95.59 11.66 24.77
N GLU A 904 95.46 12.91 25.23
CA GLU A 904 94.24 13.40 25.90
C GLU A 904 93.00 13.42 24.98
N LYS A 905 93.20 13.44 23.66
CA LYS A 905 92.13 13.40 22.65
C LYS A 905 91.72 11.97 22.26
N LEU A 906 92.38 10.93 22.80
CA LEU A 906 91.99 9.55 22.52
C LEU A 906 90.57 9.28 23.04
N PRO A 907 89.73 8.58 22.25
CA PRO A 907 88.39 8.21 22.69
C PRO A 907 88.48 7.34 23.95
N LYS A 908 87.72 7.73 24.99
CA LYS A 908 87.59 6.99 26.26
C LYS A 908 86.72 5.75 26.10
#